data_AF-A0A1L5KTR8-F1
#
_entry.id   AF-A0A1L5KTR8-F1
#
_cell.length_a   1.000
_cell.length_b   1.000
_cell.length_c   1.000
_cell.angle_alpha   90.00
_cell.angle_beta   90.00
_cell.angle_gamma   90.00
#
_symmetry.space_group_name_H-M   'P 1'
#
loop_
_entity.id
_entity.type
_entity.pdbx_description
1 polymer ?
#
loop_
_entity_poly.entity_id
_entity_poly.type
_entity_poly.pdbx_seq_one_letter_code
_entity_poly.pdbx_strand_id
1 'polypeptide(L)'
;MKIKAIIVSALILCCISAVIMYTNAAQPKNESKMITEAIQGKNTPQLIKALISRMKEQLDVNDDDFPELIKEVENYAAECKEPASTAVLHSMVAEMYNQYYTMNRWKINQRTDLAGYVPEDIREWTSNLFTNKIKEELTASLQPAKLLQETPVSDFKAILETGKDTPALRPTLYDFLAFRALDIAPSTEIYEELIAYLNTQPDKKAAMLANLDYLRFKYTTRYSEQARNNYTSALDSLLAIYGNKDYSVEIIAAKLNNGFYGYGTEANMDSLKTAEYELCKETIARFPNYERIGLIKNRLANMQNPFLQVNTDNNVYPGKKLTLKLRYQNIRQITARIYKSLKTPQQTLNYNTQDTANNLGTLVKEVTFSLKVPNTYTELDTSLVIPMDQTGLYECVITAPGTNLKTNNLFEVSRLAAISRSMQNGNTEVLVTDYLSGKPITDASVTYYSGKRREMQPQGTVKTDKDGIAVFPHKHDMMAYQVARPGDSQTMLTAVYPNGRREISQTKRPELALFTDRGLYRPEQNLYFKGIAYTNTTDKPHAIEGETFKVTLRDANWKEVATKEFKTNKFGSFNGEFTLPQQTLGGMFTLSIEYQSVNFRVEEYKRPTFFIDLLPVKGEITFGDLVTIQGKAQTFSGISLQSGEITYRINKRPFWLRSYISSFSNEQVAEGQVTVNSDGTFSFSFRPEKSSSNFPAYQSYLVTATLTDSNGETQEATSVFSVGTSSIVLNTDLSGQLDKDSVKASVSAQTLNGEKITVNGTYTINRLGDTKKPSKYGIIEYEVKEQVATGNFTSGKTIDKNVFAKLASGRYQIKLDANDSQGRPVTTKQDFILYSLRDKRPPVFMHTWMLDEKVWCLPGEEAKILFGTSDKDAHILYELYQDNQCISRKRIVLRNENHLFR
;
A
#
# COMPACT_ATOMS: atom_id res chain seq x y z
N MET A 1 -12.78 -23.05 0.75
CA MET A 1 -13.82 -23.90 1.37
C MET A 1 -13.11 -25.01 2.14
N LYS A 2 -12.60 -24.75 3.35
CA LYS A 2 -12.11 -25.87 4.17
C LYS A 2 -13.32 -26.49 4.83
N ILE A 3 -14.01 -27.37 4.10
CA ILE A 3 -14.82 -28.40 4.73
C ILE A 3 -13.85 -29.10 5.67
N LYS A 4 -14.08 -29.00 6.99
CA LYS A 4 -13.26 -29.69 7.99
C LYS A 4 -13.46 -31.17 7.76
N ALA A 5 -12.68 -31.73 6.86
CA ALA A 5 -12.56 -33.15 6.64
C ALA A 5 -11.13 -33.49 7.03
N ILE A 6 -11.03 -34.57 7.80
CA ILE A 6 -9.84 -35.28 8.29
C ILE A 6 -8.59 -34.41 8.40
N ILE A 7 -8.21 -34.06 9.63
CA ILE A 7 -6.89 -33.51 9.94
C ILE A 7 -6.19 -34.55 10.83
N VAL A 8 -4.88 -34.74 10.64
CA VAL A 8 -4.07 -35.49 11.59
C VAL A 8 -4.00 -34.67 12.87
N SER A 9 -4.42 -35.24 14.00
CA SER A 9 -4.77 -34.51 15.25
C SER A 9 -3.71 -33.59 15.87
N ALA A 10 -2.48 -33.44 15.35
CA ALA A 10 -1.45 -32.79 16.16
C ALA A 10 -0.33 -31.97 15.52
N LEU A 11 -0.11 -31.94 14.20
CA LEU A 11 0.96 -31.06 13.66
C LEU A 11 0.54 -29.58 13.56
N ILE A 12 -0.75 -29.27 13.41
CA ILE A 12 -1.24 -27.88 13.49
C ILE A 12 -1.19 -27.33 14.93
N LEU A 13 -1.24 -28.21 15.93
CA LEU A 13 -1.30 -27.83 17.34
C LEU A 13 0.07 -27.56 17.98
N CYS A 14 1.18 -28.00 17.38
CA CYS A 14 2.53 -27.73 17.90
C CYS A 14 2.97 -26.28 17.66
N CYS A 15 2.43 -25.59 16.64
CA CYS A 15 2.90 -24.25 16.25
C CYS A 15 1.94 -23.10 16.56
N ILE A 16 0.67 -23.37 16.93
CA ILE A 16 -0.26 -22.30 17.38
C ILE A 16 -0.02 -21.96 18.87
N SER A 17 0.61 -22.84 19.65
CA SER A 17 0.87 -22.65 21.09
C SER A 17 1.95 -21.62 21.43
N ALA A 18 2.71 -21.07 20.47
CA ALA A 18 3.62 -19.96 20.76
C ALA A 18 2.88 -18.64 21.15
N VAL A 19 1.55 -18.59 21.01
CA VAL A 19 0.72 -17.52 21.56
C VAL A 19 -0.60 -18.10 22.09
N ILE A 20 -0.61 -18.68 23.30
CA ILE A 20 -1.71 -18.67 24.31
C ILE A 20 -1.23 -19.43 25.56
N MET A 21 -1.21 -18.74 26.71
CA MET A 21 -0.95 -19.31 28.04
C MET A 21 -2.14 -20.17 28.55
N TYR A 22 -1.89 -21.34 29.15
CA TYR A 22 -2.03 -21.67 30.59
C TYR A 22 -2.23 -23.18 30.91
N THR A 23 -1.62 -23.56 32.05
CA THR A 23 -1.87 -24.67 32.99
C THR A 23 -1.28 -26.09 32.79
N ASN A 24 -0.53 -26.46 33.83
CA ASN A 24 0.06 -27.75 34.21
C ASN A 24 -0.78 -29.00 33.92
N ALA A 25 -0.11 -30.05 33.44
CA ALA A 25 -0.04 -31.33 34.15
C ALA A 25 1.19 -32.12 33.68
N ALA A 26 2.07 -32.45 34.62
CA ALA A 26 3.17 -33.39 34.39
C ALA A 26 2.66 -34.83 34.44
N GLN A 27 2.92 -35.62 33.40
CA GLN A 27 3.15 -37.07 33.42
C GLN A 27 3.97 -37.39 32.16
N PRO A 28 5.01 -38.27 32.19
CA PRO A 28 4.71 -39.69 31.91
C PRO A 28 5.71 -40.71 32.50
N LYS A 29 5.29 -41.98 32.61
CA LYS A 29 6.22 -43.12 32.74
C LYS A 29 5.85 -44.36 31.91
N ASN A 30 4.85 -44.25 31.00
CA ASN A 30 4.30 -45.40 30.26
C ASN A 30 4.43 -45.33 28.72
N GLU A 31 4.92 -44.25 28.12
CA GLU A 31 4.90 -44.08 26.65
C GLU A 31 6.03 -44.81 25.90
N SER A 32 7.21 -44.93 26.52
CA SER A 32 8.32 -45.72 25.96
C SER A 32 7.97 -47.20 25.76
N LYS A 33 7.06 -47.73 26.59
CA LYS A 33 6.57 -49.10 26.47
C LYS A 33 5.64 -49.28 25.26
N MET A 34 4.80 -48.29 24.93
CA MET A 34 3.92 -48.35 23.76
C MET A 34 4.69 -48.23 22.43
N ILE A 35 5.76 -47.43 22.36
CA ILE A 35 6.59 -47.34 21.15
C ILE A 35 7.29 -48.68 20.88
N THR A 36 7.78 -49.34 21.94
CA THR A 36 8.44 -50.65 21.84
C THR A 36 7.45 -51.77 21.47
N GLU A 37 6.22 -51.74 22.00
CA GLU A 37 5.15 -52.70 21.66
C GLU A 37 4.55 -52.46 20.25
N ALA A 38 4.47 -51.21 19.79
CA ALA A 38 4.00 -50.87 18.44
C ALA A 38 4.98 -51.29 17.34
N ILE A 39 6.30 -51.24 17.63
CA ILE A 39 7.36 -51.79 16.76
C ILE A 39 7.23 -53.32 16.62
N GLN A 40 6.69 -54.02 17.64
CA GLN A 40 6.48 -55.47 17.61
C GLN A 40 5.09 -55.89 17.06
N GLY A 41 4.09 -54.99 17.06
CA GLY A 41 2.67 -55.34 16.85
C GLY A 41 2.03 -54.96 15.51
N LYS A 42 2.74 -54.36 14.54
CA LYS A 42 2.19 -53.94 13.23
C LYS A 42 0.95 -53.04 13.31
N ASN A 43 0.92 -52.03 14.19
CA ASN A 43 -0.15 -51.03 14.24
C ASN A 43 0.40 -49.61 14.00
N THR A 44 0.74 -49.33 12.74
CA THR A 44 1.40 -48.08 12.32
C THR A 44 0.61 -46.81 12.66
N PRO A 45 -0.73 -46.75 12.63
CA PRO A 45 -1.49 -45.59 13.10
C PRO A 45 -1.22 -45.24 14.58
N GLN A 46 -1.12 -46.23 15.47
CA GLN A 46 -0.80 -45.96 16.89
C GLN A 46 0.65 -45.51 17.07
N LEU A 47 1.58 -46.02 16.25
CA LEU A 47 2.96 -45.55 16.22
C LEU A 47 3.05 -44.08 15.78
N ILE A 48 2.39 -43.70 14.68
CA ILE A 48 2.33 -42.32 14.19
C ILE A 48 1.78 -41.40 15.28
N LYS A 49 0.72 -41.82 15.98
CA LYS A 49 0.15 -41.06 17.10
C LYS A 49 1.17 -40.83 18.22
N ALA A 50 1.91 -41.88 18.61
CA ALA A 50 2.93 -41.80 19.65
C ALA A 50 4.12 -40.92 19.22
N LEU A 51 4.58 -41.02 17.98
CA LEU A 51 5.64 -40.17 17.41
C LEU A 51 5.23 -38.70 17.47
N ILE A 52 4.00 -38.37 17.06
CA ILE A 52 3.52 -36.99 17.09
C ILE A 52 3.46 -36.44 18.52
N SER A 53 2.94 -37.21 19.50
CA SER A 53 2.92 -36.77 20.91
C SER A 53 4.33 -36.50 21.42
N ARG A 54 5.28 -37.41 21.16
CA ARG A 54 6.67 -37.26 21.60
C ARG A 54 7.34 -36.05 20.97
N MET A 55 7.16 -35.85 19.68
CA MET A 55 7.72 -34.69 18.97
C MET A 55 7.19 -33.37 19.52
N LYS A 56 5.90 -33.32 19.84
CA LYS A 56 5.30 -32.13 20.47
C LYS A 56 6.00 -31.79 21.79
N GLU A 57 6.21 -32.79 22.65
CA GLU A 57 6.91 -32.58 23.93
C GLU A 57 8.36 -32.14 23.74
N GLN A 58 9.07 -32.71 22.75
CA GLN A 58 10.46 -32.35 22.48
C GLN A 58 10.58 -30.91 21.93
N LEU A 59 9.71 -30.51 21.01
CA LEU A 59 9.71 -29.16 20.46
C LEU A 59 9.25 -28.11 21.48
N ASP A 60 8.33 -28.44 22.41
CA ASP A 60 7.98 -27.56 23.53
C ASP A 60 9.17 -27.27 24.48
N VAL A 61 10.19 -28.14 24.47
CA VAL A 61 11.41 -27.99 25.29
C VAL A 61 12.55 -27.33 24.51
N ASN A 62 12.81 -27.76 23.26
CA ASN A 62 13.88 -27.24 22.42
C ASN A 62 13.52 -27.29 20.92
N ASP A 63 13.22 -26.13 20.34
CA ASP A 63 12.95 -26.00 18.90
C ASP A 63 14.17 -26.36 18.02
N ASP A 64 15.39 -26.32 18.56
CA ASP A 64 16.61 -26.64 17.81
C ASP A 64 16.71 -28.14 17.43
N ASP A 65 15.94 -29.02 18.09
CA ASP A 65 15.92 -30.48 17.84
C ASP A 65 15.05 -30.86 16.61
N PHE A 66 14.37 -29.90 15.98
CA PHE A 66 13.42 -30.19 14.90
C PHE A 66 14.05 -30.91 13.69
N PRO A 67 15.26 -30.55 13.21
CA PRO A 67 15.95 -31.30 12.15
C PRO A 67 16.16 -32.78 12.45
N GLU A 68 16.54 -33.11 13.68
CA GLU A 68 16.80 -34.48 14.12
C GLU A 68 15.50 -35.29 14.16
N LEU A 69 14.38 -34.67 14.55
CA LEU A 69 13.05 -35.28 14.51
C LEU A 69 12.57 -35.54 13.07
N ILE A 70 12.86 -34.64 12.11
CA ILE A 70 12.59 -34.87 10.69
C ILE A 70 13.31 -36.13 10.21
N LYS A 71 14.60 -36.26 10.52
CA LYS A 71 15.43 -37.40 10.12
C LYS A 71 14.94 -38.71 10.75
N GLU A 72 14.46 -38.67 11.98
CA GLU A 72 13.87 -39.84 12.64
C GLU A 72 12.63 -40.34 11.90
N VAL A 73 11.70 -39.46 11.55
CA VAL A 73 10.47 -39.84 10.81
C VAL A 73 10.80 -40.31 9.39
N GLU A 74 11.80 -39.72 8.73
CA GLU A 74 12.32 -40.20 7.44
C GLU A 74 12.85 -41.64 7.53
N ASN A 75 13.64 -41.96 8.56
CA ASN A 75 14.15 -43.32 8.77
C ASN A 75 12.99 -44.31 8.99
N TYR A 76 11.98 -43.92 9.77
CA TYR A 76 10.77 -44.74 9.94
C TYR A 76 10.01 -44.94 8.62
N ALA A 77 9.88 -43.91 7.80
CA ALA A 77 9.27 -44.03 6.48
C ALA A 77 10.03 -45.03 5.60
N ALA A 78 11.36 -45.02 5.64
CA ALA A 78 12.21 -45.94 4.88
C ALA A 78 12.15 -47.39 5.38
N GLU A 79 11.98 -47.61 6.69
CA GLU A 79 11.91 -48.96 7.29
C GLU A 79 10.49 -49.57 7.28
N CYS A 80 9.46 -48.76 7.08
CA CYS A 80 8.07 -49.21 7.05
C CYS A 80 7.81 -50.14 5.85
N LYS A 81 7.33 -51.36 6.12
CA LYS A 81 7.05 -52.37 5.06
C LYS A 81 5.63 -52.33 4.53
N GLU A 82 4.75 -51.54 5.15
CA GLU A 82 3.34 -51.44 4.76
C GLU A 82 3.14 -50.21 3.86
N PRO A 83 2.80 -50.38 2.57
CA PRO A 83 2.80 -49.26 1.63
C PRO A 83 1.80 -48.14 1.97
N ALA A 84 0.61 -48.49 2.50
CA ALA A 84 -0.39 -47.51 2.93
C ALA A 84 0.10 -46.65 4.10
N SER A 85 0.75 -47.27 5.08
CA SER A 85 1.33 -46.58 6.22
C SER A 85 2.58 -45.76 5.86
N THR A 86 3.40 -46.27 4.93
CA THR A 86 4.56 -45.57 4.36
C THR A 86 4.12 -44.28 3.67
N ALA A 87 3.02 -44.33 2.91
CA ALA A 87 2.43 -43.15 2.26
C ALA A 87 2.00 -42.06 3.27
N VAL A 88 1.44 -42.44 4.43
CA VAL A 88 1.09 -41.50 5.51
C VAL A 88 2.35 -40.88 6.12
N LEU A 89 3.40 -41.68 6.34
CA LEU A 89 4.68 -41.18 6.87
C LEU A 89 5.33 -40.17 5.92
N HIS A 90 5.36 -40.43 4.60
CA HIS A 90 5.83 -39.44 3.62
C HIS A 90 5.01 -38.13 3.65
N SER A 91 3.69 -38.20 3.82
CA SER A 91 2.87 -36.99 4.01
C SER A 91 3.24 -36.21 5.27
N MET A 92 3.59 -36.92 6.34
CA MET A 92 4.03 -36.31 7.60
C MET A 92 5.41 -35.65 7.44
N VAL A 93 6.37 -36.33 6.81
CA VAL A 93 7.71 -35.77 6.51
C VAL A 93 7.59 -34.49 5.67
N ALA A 94 6.77 -34.51 4.62
CA ALA A 94 6.52 -33.32 3.79
C ALA A 94 5.96 -32.14 4.59
N GLU A 95 5.02 -32.39 5.51
CA GLU A 95 4.47 -31.35 6.40
C GLU A 95 5.56 -30.77 7.30
N MET A 96 6.41 -31.62 7.88
CA MET A 96 7.49 -31.19 8.77
C MET A 96 8.54 -30.33 8.05
N TYR A 97 8.97 -30.72 6.85
CA TYR A 97 9.85 -29.88 6.03
C TYR A 97 9.22 -28.53 5.68
N ASN A 98 7.94 -28.52 5.30
CA ASN A 98 7.21 -27.29 4.98
C ASN A 98 7.07 -26.36 6.20
N GLN A 99 6.85 -26.93 7.39
CA GLN A 99 6.81 -26.19 8.64
C GLN A 99 8.16 -25.58 8.98
N TYR A 100 9.24 -26.36 8.94
CA TYR A 100 10.60 -25.88 9.19
C TYR A 100 10.95 -24.72 8.24
N TYR A 101 10.69 -24.90 6.94
CA TYR A 101 10.89 -23.86 5.93
C TYR A 101 10.05 -22.61 6.22
N THR A 102 8.78 -22.75 6.61
CA THR A 102 7.89 -21.62 6.90
C THR A 102 8.32 -20.85 8.14
N MET A 103 8.74 -21.53 9.21
CA MET A 103 9.26 -20.92 10.44
C MET A 103 10.55 -20.12 10.19
N ASN A 104 11.42 -20.62 9.32
CA ASN A 104 12.72 -20.01 9.03
C ASN A 104 12.76 -19.22 7.70
N ARG A 105 11.59 -18.98 7.08
CA ARG A 105 11.48 -18.46 5.71
C ARG A 105 12.25 -17.16 5.49
N TRP A 106 12.20 -16.23 6.44
CA TRP A 106 12.92 -14.96 6.32
C TRP A 106 14.44 -15.15 6.19
N LYS A 107 15.03 -16.09 6.95
CA LYS A 107 16.47 -16.39 6.89
C LYS A 107 16.81 -17.18 5.63
N ILE A 108 16.01 -18.20 5.31
CA ILE A 108 16.26 -19.10 4.17
C ILE A 108 16.17 -18.34 2.85
N ASN A 109 15.18 -17.46 2.68
CA ASN A 109 14.96 -16.71 1.43
C ASN A 109 16.01 -15.62 1.16
N GLN A 110 16.94 -15.38 2.09
CA GLN A 110 18.09 -14.50 1.87
C GLN A 110 19.30 -15.24 1.27
N ARG A 111 19.26 -16.57 1.22
CA ARG A 111 20.34 -17.41 0.70
C ARG A 111 20.23 -17.54 -0.82
N THR A 112 21.37 -17.61 -1.50
CA THR A 112 21.44 -17.93 -2.93
C THR A 112 21.15 -19.41 -3.14
N ASP A 113 20.28 -19.76 -4.09
CA ASP A 113 19.91 -21.17 -4.39
C ASP A 113 21.14 -22.03 -4.73
N LEU A 114 21.19 -23.26 -4.19
CA LEU A 114 22.24 -24.26 -4.47
C LEU A 114 21.82 -25.20 -5.61
N ALA A 115 22.77 -25.54 -6.49
CA ALA A 115 22.56 -26.51 -7.58
C ALA A 115 23.64 -27.59 -7.55
N GLY A 116 23.23 -28.87 -7.71
CA GLY A 116 24.15 -30.01 -7.81
C GLY A 116 24.75 -30.51 -6.49
N TYR A 117 24.42 -29.88 -5.36
CA TYR A 117 24.85 -30.28 -4.02
C TYR A 117 23.72 -30.06 -3.01
N VAL A 118 23.54 -31.01 -2.09
CA VAL A 118 22.58 -30.94 -0.99
C VAL A 118 23.36 -31.13 0.31
N PRO A 119 23.49 -30.10 1.16
CA PRO A 119 24.13 -30.23 2.46
C PRO A 119 23.44 -31.29 3.33
N GLU A 120 24.18 -31.98 4.21
CA GLU A 120 23.59 -32.95 5.13
C GLU A 120 22.74 -32.28 6.22
N ASP A 121 23.13 -31.09 6.69
CA ASP A 121 22.36 -30.33 7.67
C ASP A 121 21.33 -29.45 6.96
N ILE A 122 20.04 -29.68 7.25
CA ILE A 122 18.93 -28.90 6.70
C ILE A 122 18.99 -27.43 7.13
N ARG A 123 19.71 -27.10 8.21
CA ARG A 123 19.96 -25.71 8.64
C ARG A 123 20.72 -24.92 7.59
N GLU A 124 21.46 -25.57 6.69
CA GLU A 124 22.22 -24.97 5.59
C GLU A 124 21.44 -24.89 4.27
N TRP A 125 20.25 -25.51 4.19
CA TRP A 125 19.51 -25.62 2.94
C TRP A 125 18.97 -24.27 2.43
N THR A 126 18.85 -24.17 1.11
CA THR A 126 18.27 -23.04 0.38
C THR A 126 16.80 -23.29 0.05
N SER A 127 16.08 -22.24 -0.37
CA SER A 127 14.63 -22.33 -0.66
C SER A 127 14.28 -23.40 -1.69
N ASN A 128 15.10 -23.54 -2.74
CA ASN A 128 14.89 -24.54 -3.78
C ASN A 128 15.04 -25.98 -3.26
N LEU A 129 15.95 -26.25 -2.31
CA LEU A 129 16.16 -27.58 -1.73
C LEU A 129 14.95 -28.03 -0.90
N PHE A 130 14.43 -27.16 -0.02
CA PHE A 130 13.19 -27.42 0.71
C PHE A 130 12.02 -27.67 -0.23
N THR A 131 11.86 -26.85 -1.26
CA THR A 131 10.77 -26.98 -2.24
C THR A 131 10.84 -28.33 -2.97
N ASN A 132 12.03 -28.75 -3.39
CA ASN A 132 12.23 -30.04 -4.06
C ASN A 132 11.96 -31.22 -3.14
N LYS A 133 12.48 -31.19 -1.91
CA LYS A 133 12.27 -32.26 -0.93
C LYS A 133 10.81 -32.41 -0.53
N ILE A 134 10.10 -31.30 -0.28
CA ILE A 134 8.65 -31.33 -0.01
C ILE A 134 7.92 -31.97 -1.18
N LYS A 135 8.26 -31.59 -2.43
CA LYS A 135 7.63 -32.16 -3.63
C LYS A 135 7.91 -33.66 -3.76
N GLU A 136 9.13 -34.11 -3.48
CA GLU A 136 9.53 -35.52 -3.48
C GLU A 136 8.70 -36.34 -2.49
N GLU A 137 8.63 -35.89 -1.24
CA GLU A 137 7.87 -36.55 -0.17
C GLU A 137 6.37 -36.60 -0.46
N LEU A 138 5.79 -35.50 -0.97
CA LEU A 138 4.39 -35.49 -1.39
C LEU A 138 4.13 -36.44 -2.57
N THR A 139 5.06 -36.53 -3.51
CA THR A 139 4.96 -37.47 -4.63
C THR A 139 4.99 -38.90 -4.10
N ALA A 140 5.95 -39.24 -3.24
CA ALA A 140 6.06 -40.56 -2.61
C ALA A 140 4.81 -40.94 -1.80
N SER A 141 4.20 -39.97 -1.12
CA SER A 141 2.94 -40.15 -0.40
C SER A 141 1.76 -40.55 -1.30
N LEU A 142 1.79 -40.19 -2.59
CA LEU A 142 0.71 -40.49 -3.54
C LEU A 142 1.04 -41.64 -4.52
N GLN A 143 2.30 -42.10 -4.59
CA GLN A 143 2.78 -43.11 -5.56
C GLN A 143 2.00 -44.43 -5.56
N PRO A 144 1.65 -45.08 -4.42
CA PRO A 144 0.89 -46.33 -4.45
C PRO A 144 -0.61 -46.08 -4.72
N ALA A 145 -0.93 -45.21 -5.67
CA ALA A 145 -2.24 -44.63 -5.91
C ALA A 145 -3.37 -45.67 -5.97
N LYS A 146 -3.19 -46.77 -6.74
CA LYS A 146 -4.21 -47.84 -6.84
C LYS A 146 -4.53 -48.46 -5.48
N LEU A 147 -3.50 -48.80 -4.70
CA LEU A 147 -3.66 -49.35 -3.36
C LEU A 147 -4.35 -48.34 -2.44
N LEU A 148 -3.92 -47.08 -2.47
CA LEU A 148 -4.48 -46.02 -1.63
C LEU A 148 -5.95 -45.72 -1.97
N GLN A 149 -6.34 -45.87 -3.24
CA GLN A 149 -7.72 -45.73 -3.71
C GLN A 149 -8.61 -46.90 -3.25
N GLU A 150 -8.03 -48.07 -3.02
CA GLU A 150 -8.74 -49.24 -2.48
C GLU A 150 -8.71 -49.31 -0.94
N THR A 151 -7.87 -48.51 -0.29
CA THR A 151 -7.70 -48.49 1.17
C THR A 151 -8.71 -47.54 1.83
N PRO A 152 -9.63 -48.03 2.68
CA PRO A 152 -10.55 -47.17 3.43
C PRO A 152 -9.82 -46.26 4.40
N VAL A 153 -10.14 -44.97 4.41
CA VAL A 153 -9.51 -44.01 5.34
C VAL A 153 -9.81 -44.34 6.81
N SER A 154 -10.91 -45.06 7.08
CA SER A 154 -11.31 -45.52 8.41
C SER A 154 -10.29 -46.42 9.08
N ASP A 155 -9.44 -47.09 8.32
CA ASP A 155 -8.38 -47.97 8.84
C ASP A 155 -7.34 -47.17 9.62
N PHE A 156 -7.24 -45.86 9.34
CA PHE A 156 -6.34 -44.92 10.00
C PHE A 156 -7.01 -44.08 11.09
N LYS A 157 -8.25 -44.37 11.51
CA LYS A 157 -9.05 -43.55 12.45
C LYS A 157 -8.33 -43.10 13.73
N ALA A 158 -7.32 -43.84 14.20
CA ALA A 158 -6.55 -43.52 15.40
C ALA A 158 -5.78 -42.20 15.31
N ILE A 159 -5.46 -41.75 14.10
CA ILE A 159 -4.70 -40.52 13.81
C ILE A 159 -5.55 -39.47 13.07
N LEU A 160 -6.88 -39.61 13.07
CA LEU A 160 -7.78 -38.77 12.28
C LEU A 160 -8.78 -38.02 13.17
N GLU A 161 -8.98 -36.73 12.90
CA GLU A 161 -10.13 -35.98 13.39
C GLU A 161 -11.28 -36.02 12.38
N THR A 162 -12.36 -36.73 12.70
CA THR A 162 -13.52 -36.84 11.80
C THR A 162 -14.45 -35.62 11.93
N GLY A 163 -14.64 -34.91 10.82
CA GLY A 163 -15.71 -33.92 10.68
C GLY A 163 -17.03 -34.55 10.22
N LYS A 164 -18.13 -33.81 10.32
CA LYS A 164 -19.50 -34.29 10.08
C LYS A 164 -19.70 -35.00 8.72
N ASP A 165 -19.10 -34.49 7.64
CA ASP A 165 -19.34 -34.97 6.25
C ASP A 165 -18.17 -35.80 5.70
N THR A 166 -17.24 -36.15 6.59
CA THR A 166 -15.94 -36.73 6.25
C THR A 166 -16.04 -38.07 5.50
N PRO A 167 -16.80 -39.08 5.96
CA PRO A 167 -16.79 -40.41 5.33
C PRO A 167 -17.38 -40.41 3.92
N ALA A 168 -18.23 -39.44 3.59
CA ALA A 168 -18.85 -39.33 2.28
C ALA A 168 -17.99 -38.56 1.27
N LEU A 169 -17.21 -37.58 1.73
CA LEU A 169 -16.41 -36.70 0.85
C LEU A 169 -14.98 -37.20 0.62
N ARG A 170 -14.44 -38.02 1.54
CA ARG A 170 -13.08 -38.56 1.51
C ARG A 170 -13.04 -40.00 2.03
N PRO A 171 -13.64 -40.97 1.30
CA PRO A 171 -13.73 -42.34 1.78
C PRO A 171 -12.41 -43.11 1.79
N THR A 172 -11.40 -42.69 1.00
CA THR A 172 -10.19 -43.50 0.78
C THR A 172 -8.92 -42.81 1.28
N LEU A 173 -7.85 -43.59 1.48
CA LEU A 173 -6.59 -43.02 1.92
C LEU A 173 -5.99 -42.09 0.85
N TYR A 174 -6.24 -42.37 -0.43
CA TYR A 174 -5.74 -41.56 -1.55
C TYR A 174 -6.29 -40.13 -1.54
N ASP A 175 -7.62 -39.95 -1.49
CA ASP A 175 -8.21 -38.60 -1.53
C ASP A 175 -7.83 -37.78 -0.29
N PHE A 176 -7.74 -38.42 0.88
CA PHE A 176 -7.23 -37.82 2.10
C PHE A 176 -5.78 -37.31 1.94
N LEU A 177 -4.87 -38.15 1.48
CA LEU A 177 -3.46 -37.77 1.29
C LEU A 177 -3.30 -36.72 0.19
N ALA A 178 -4.08 -36.79 -0.90
CA ALA A 178 -4.06 -35.79 -1.96
C ALA A 178 -4.52 -34.41 -1.45
N PHE A 179 -5.59 -34.35 -0.65
CA PHE A 179 -5.99 -33.08 -0.02
C PHE A 179 -4.95 -32.57 0.97
N ARG A 180 -4.27 -33.45 1.73
CA ARG A 180 -3.14 -33.04 2.59
C ARG A 180 -1.99 -32.48 1.75
N ALA A 181 -1.65 -33.13 0.65
CA ALA A 181 -0.61 -32.65 -0.26
C ALA A 181 -0.96 -31.26 -0.81
N LEU A 182 -2.22 -31.03 -1.18
CA LEU A 182 -2.71 -29.72 -1.61
C LEU A 182 -2.71 -28.65 -0.49
N ASP A 183 -2.94 -29.04 0.77
CA ASP A 183 -2.82 -28.14 1.91
C ASP A 183 -1.35 -27.75 2.21
N ILE A 184 -0.39 -28.66 1.95
CA ILE A 184 1.05 -28.45 2.16
C ILE A 184 1.66 -27.64 1.01
N ALA A 185 1.52 -28.14 -0.22
CA ALA A 185 2.07 -27.53 -1.43
C ALA A 185 1.10 -27.76 -2.62
N PRO A 186 0.12 -26.85 -2.85
CA PRO A 186 -0.86 -27.01 -3.90
C PRO A 186 -0.23 -26.96 -5.29
N SER A 187 -0.57 -27.94 -6.14
CA SER A 187 -0.07 -28.03 -7.52
C SER A 187 -1.19 -28.41 -8.49
N THR A 188 -0.99 -28.05 -9.76
CA THR A 188 -1.96 -28.37 -10.83
C THR A 188 -2.07 -29.88 -11.03
N GLU A 189 -0.93 -30.57 -10.98
CA GLU A 189 -0.81 -32.00 -11.20
C GLU A 189 -1.63 -32.79 -10.16
N ILE A 190 -1.50 -32.45 -8.88
CA ILE A 190 -2.23 -33.14 -7.80
C ILE A 190 -3.73 -32.87 -7.91
N TYR A 191 -4.15 -31.64 -8.24
CA TYR A 191 -5.57 -31.35 -8.45
C TYR A 191 -6.14 -32.15 -9.61
N GLU A 192 -5.43 -32.24 -10.74
CA GLU A 192 -5.90 -32.95 -11.93
C GLU A 192 -6.03 -34.46 -11.70
N GLU A 193 -5.04 -35.08 -11.05
CA GLU A 193 -5.10 -36.50 -10.67
C GLU A 193 -6.23 -36.79 -9.66
N LEU A 194 -6.35 -35.95 -8.62
CA LEU A 194 -7.42 -36.08 -7.62
C LEU A 194 -8.81 -35.93 -8.27
N ILE A 195 -8.99 -34.93 -9.11
CA ILE A 195 -10.27 -34.70 -9.81
C ILE A 195 -10.56 -35.86 -10.77
N ALA A 196 -9.57 -36.38 -11.48
CA ALA A 196 -9.74 -37.55 -12.35
C ALA A 196 -10.21 -38.77 -11.55
N TYR A 197 -9.61 -39.04 -10.39
CA TYR A 197 -10.04 -40.12 -9.49
C TYR A 197 -11.45 -39.89 -8.95
N LEU A 198 -11.75 -38.70 -8.41
CA LEU A 198 -13.07 -38.38 -7.86
C LEU A 198 -14.17 -38.44 -8.93
N ASN A 199 -13.83 -38.18 -10.20
CA ASN A 199 -14.74 -38.35 -11.33
C ASN A 199 -15.07 -39.82 -11.64
N THR A 200 -14.33 -40.80 -11.13
CA THR A 200 -14.71 -42.23 -11.24
C THR A 200 -15.74 -42.63 -10.18
N GLN A 201 -15.82 -41.88 -9.07
CA GLN A 201 -16.71 -42.18 -7.96
C GLN A 201 -18.19 -41.89 -8.29
N PRO A 202 -19.16 -42.62 -7.71
CA PRO A 202 -20.58 -42.43 -7.99
C PRO A 202 -21.10 -41.08 -7.48
N ASP A 203 -20.65 -40.62 -6.31
CA ASP A 203 -21.00 -39.30 -5.80
C ASP A 203 -20.09 -38.22 -6.40
N LYS A 204 -20.68 -37.34 -7.21
CA LYS A 204 -19.98 -36.22 -7.85
C LYS A 204 -19.82 -35.00 -6.94
N LYS A 205 -20.37 -35.00 -5.72
CA LYS A 205 -20.23 -33.88 -4.76
C LYS A 205 -18.76 -33.60 -4.45
N ALA A 206 -17.98 -34.64 -4.16
CA ALA A 206 -16.54 -34.51 -3.87
C ALA A 206 -15.75 -33.97 -5.07
N ALA A 207 -16.01 -34.49 -6.28
CA ALA A 207 -15.40 -34.02 -7.51
C ALA A 207 -15.73 -32.54 -7.80
N MET A 208 -16.99 -32.13 -7.62
CA MET A 208 -17.43 -30.74 -7.79
C MET A 208 -16.71 -29.81 -6.80
N LEU A 209 -16.63 -30.20 -5.53
CA LEU A 209 -15.93 -29.42 -4.49
C LEU A 209 -14.44 -29.28 -4.77
N ALA A 210 -13.78 -30.34 -5.23
CA ALA A 210 -12.38 -30.32 -5.65
C ALA A 210 -12.17 -29.40 -6.87
N ASN A 211 -13.08 -29.44 -7.85
CA ASN A 211 -13.07 -28.50 -8.98
C ASN A 211 -13.22 -27.05 -8.52
N LEU A 212 -14.15 -26.75 -7.61
CA LEU A 212 -14.30 -25.40 -7.06
C LEU A 212 -13.03 -24.90 -6.36
N ASP A 213 -12.38 -25.78 -5.59
CA ASP A 213 -11.13 -25.43 -4.91
C ASP A 213 -9.97 -25.25 -5.89
N TYR A 214 -9.86 -26.10 -6.91
CA TYR A 214 -8.87 -25.98 -7.98
C TYR A 214 -9.03 -24.67 -8.77
N LEU A 215 -10.27 -24.34 -9.15
CA LEU A 215 -10.59 -23.08 -9.82
C LEU A 215 -10.20 -21.88 -8.94
N ARG A 216 -10.44 -21.96 -7.63
CA ARG A 216 -10.02 -20.94 -6.68
C ARG A 216 -8.50 -20.85 -6.59
N PHE A 217 -7.78 -21.97 -6.53
CA PHE A 217 -6.31 -22.02 -6.55
C PHE A 217 -5.74 -21.34 -7.79
N LYS A 218 -6.24 -21.66 -8.99
CA LYS A 218 -5.86 -21.01 -10.25
C LYS A 218 -6.12 -19.51 -10.23
N TYR A 219 -7.25 -19.09 -9.67
CA TYR A 219 -7.60 -17.68 -9.55
C TYR A 219 -6.68 -16.93 -8.57
N THR A 220 -6.42 -17.48 -7.38
CA THR A 220 -5.61 -16.82 -6.36
C THR A 220 -4.12 -16.77 -6.69
N THR A 221 -3.61 -17.74 -7.45
CA THR A 221 -2.20 -17.79 -7.87
C THR A 221 -1.89 -16.84 -9.03
N ARG A 222 -2.88 -16.54 -9.87
CA ARG A 222 -2.74 -15.67 -11.06
C ARG A 222 -3.70 -14.49 -11.02
N TYR A 223 -3.81 -13.83 -9.87
CA TYR A 223 -4.79 -12.75 -9.68
C TYR A 223 -4.64 -11.66 -10.75
N SER A 224 -5.55 -11.71 -11.72
CA SER A 224 -5.62 -10.83 -12.88
C SER A 224 -7.08 -10.74 -13.32
N GLU A 225 -7.42 -9.70 -14.07
CA GLU A 225 -8.78 -9.56 -14.61
C GLU A 225 -9.14 -10.71 -15.55
N GLN A 226 -8.20 -11.18 -16.37
CA GLN A 226 -8.38 -12.38 -17.19
C GLN A 226 -8.65 -13.62 -16.35
N ALA A 227 -7.88 -13.85 -15.28
CA ALA A 227 -8.11 -14.97 -14.37
C ALA A 227 -9.46 -14.86 -13.67
N ARG A 228 -9.92 -13.65 -13.33
CA ARG A 228 -11.26 -13.42 -12.78
C ARG A 228 -12.36 -13.78 -13.77
N ASN A 229 -12.23 -13.36 -15.03
CA ASN A 229 -13.19 -13.69 -16.08
C ASN A 229 -13.24 -15.19 -16.32
N ASN A 230 -12.07 -15.83 -16.45
CA ASN A 230 -11.96 -17.29 -16.58
C ASN A 230 -12.60 -18.02 -15.39
N TYR A 231 -12.38 -17.52 -14.16
CA TYR A 231 -12.98 -18.08 -12.96
C TYR A 231 -14.50 -17.97 -12.98
N THR A 232 -15.05 -16.80 -13.32
CA THR A 232 -16.50 -16.58 -13.44
C THR A 232 -17.12 -17.49 -14.49
N SER A 233 -16.53 -17.58 -15.70
CA SER A 233 -17.00 -18.48 -16.75
C SER A 233 -16.94 -19.95 -16.34
N ALA A 234 -15.91 -20.36 -15.58
CA ALA A 234 -15.82 -21.72 -15.07
C ALA A 234 -16.90 -22.03 -14.02
N LEU A 235 -17.24 -21.07 -13.14
CA LEU A 235 -18.36 -21.21 -12.22
C LEU A 235 -19.71 -21.35 -12.96
N ASP A 236 -19.90 -20.60 -14.04
CA ASP A 236 -21.11 -20.70 -14.88
C ASP A 236 -21.21 -22.07 -15.56
N SER A 237 -20.10 -22.59 -16.08
CA SER A 237 -20.03 -23.96 -16.62
C SER A 237 -20.36 -25.02 -15.56
N LEU A 238 -19.86 -24.86 -14.33
CA LEU A 238 -20.21 -25.77 -13.23
C LEU A 238 -21.69 -25.68 -12.86
N LEU A 239 -22.30 -24.49 -12.86
CA LEU A 239 -23.73 -24.32 -12.64
C LEU A 239 -24.58 -24.95 -13.76
N ALA A 240 -24.12 -24.92 -15.00
CA ALA A 240 -24.81 -25.58 -16.11
C ALA A 240 -24.87 -27.11 -15.92
N ILE A 241 -23.82 -27.72 -15.35
CA ILE A 241 -23.74 -29.16 -15.12
C ILE A 241 -24.46 -29.57 -13.82
N TYR A 242 -24.22 -28.86 -12.72
CA TYR A 242 -24.65 -29.26 -11.38
C TYR A 242 -25.81 -28.44 -10.83
N GLY A 243 -26.36 -27.48 -11.57
CA GLY A 243 -27.32 -26.49 -11.06
C GLY A 243 -28.65 -27.04 -10.52
N ASN A 244 -28.97 -28.31 -10.78
CA ASN A 244 -30.12 -29.01 -10.20
C ASN A 244 -29.80 -29.84 -8.94
N LYS A 245 -28.53 -29.92 -8.55
CA LYS A 245 -28.06 -30.61 -7.35
C LYS A 245 -28.05 -29.65 -6.16
N ASP A 246 -28.31 -30.16 -4.97
CA ASP A 246 -28.33 -29.39 -3.73
C ASP A 246 -26.98 -28.73 -3.41
N TYR A 247 -25.88 -29.44 -3.67
CA TYR A 247 -24.52 -28.92 -3.52
C TYR A 247 -24.15 -27.80 -4.52
N SER A 248 -25.00 -27.48 -5.50
CA SER A 248 -24.79 -26.29 -6.37
C SER A 248 -24.77 -24.98 -5.57
N VAL A 249 -25.33 -24.98 -4.35
CA VAL A 249 -25.23 -23.87 -3.39
C VAL A 249 -23.77 -23.46 -3.14
N GLU A 250 -22.81 -24.39 -3.20
CA GLU A 250 -21.38 -24.09 -3.05
C GLU A 250 -20.83 -23.26 -4.22
N ILE A 251 -21.27 -23.58 -5.44
CA ILE A 251 -20.89 -22.86 -6.66
C ILE A 251 -21.50 -21.45 -6.63
N ILE A 252 -22.78 -21.34 -6.21
CA ILE A 252 -23.47 -20.06 -6.06
C ILE A 252 -22.78 -19.22 -4.97
N ALA A 253 -22.41 -19.81 -3.83
CA ALA A 253 -21.66 -19.12 -2.79
C ALA A 253 -20.29 -18.64 -3.29
N ALA A 254 -19.57 -19.43 -4.09
CA ALA A 254 -18.32 -19.02 -4.71
C ALA A 254 -18.54 -17.84 -5.69
N LYS A 255 -19.60 -17.89 -6.50
CA LYS A 255 -19.98 -16.80 -7.42
C LYS A 255 -20.31 -15.51 -6.67
N LEU A 256 -21.09 -15.59 -5.60
CA LEU A 256 -21.41 -14.45 -4.72
C LEU A 256 -20.16 -13.87 -4.05
N ASN A 257 -19.21 -14.71 -3.64
CA ASN A 257 -17.96 -14.28 -3.01
C ASN A 257 -16.96 -13.63 -3.98
N ASN A 258 -16.91 -14.07 -5.25
CA ASN A 258 -16.18 -13.37 -6.32
C ASN A 258 -16.80 -11.98 -6.58
N GLY A 259 -18.11 -11.85 -6.33
CA GLY A 259 -18.87 -10.61 -6.46
C GLY A 259 -19.20 -10.29 -7.91
N PHE A 260 -20.35 -9.64 -8.11
CA PHE A 260 -20.80 -9.15 -9.41
C PHE A 260 -20.04 -7.88 -9.88
N TYR A 261 -19.12 -7.37 -9.06
CA TYR A 261 -18.53 -6.05 -9.21
C TYR A 261 -17.31 -6.04 -10.14
N GLY A 262 -17.54 -5.92 -11.44
CA GLY A 262 -16.59 -5.25 -12.33
C GLY A 262 -16.55 -3.75 -12.04
N TYR A 263 -15.61 -3.00 -12.64
CA TYR A 263 -15.58 -1.53 -12.58
C TYR A 263 -16.74 -0.92 -13.38
N GLY A 264 -17.97 -1.14 -12.94
CA GLY A 264 -19.18 -0.53 -13.49
C GLY A 264 -19.27 0.96 -13.15
N THR A 265 -20.07 1.68 -13.92
CA THR A 265 -20.58 3.01 -13.54
C THR A 265 -21.56 2.86 -12.36
N GLU A 266 -21.83 3.93 -11.61
CA GLU A 266 -22.81 3.91 -10.50
C GLU A 266 -24.17 3.32 -10.94
N ALA A 267 -24.61 3.63 -12.17
CA ALA A 267 -25.83 3.08 -12.76
C ALA A 267 -25.84 1.54 -12.89
N ASN A 268 -24.67 0.91 -13.04
CA ASN A 268 -24.56 -0.56 -13.13
C ASN A 268 -24.52 -1.21 -11.73
N MET A 269 -24.11 -0.48 -10.70
CA MET A 269 -23.94 -1.04 -9.34
C MET A 269 -25.26 -1.48 -8.73
N ASP A 270 -26.32 -0.69 -8.92
CA ASP A 270 -27.66 -1.00 -8.40
C ASP A 270 -28.24 -2.24 -9.09
N SER A 271 -28.11 -2.35 -10.42
CA SER A 271 -28.56 -3.53 -11.16
C SER A 271 -27.84 -4.81 -10.73
N LEU A 272 -26.53 -4.74 -10.44
CA LEU A 272 -25.76 -5.88 -9.95
C LEU A 272 -26.19 -6.31 -8.54
N LYS A 273 -26.46 -5.34 -7.64
CA LYS A 273 -27.02 -5.62 -6.31
C LYS A 273 -28.40 -6.28 -6.38
N THR A 274 -29.26 -5.82 -7.30
CA THR A 274 -30.56 -6.45 -7.53
C THR A 274 -30.42 -7.90 -7.99
N ALA A 275 -29.52 -8.16 -8.95
CA ALA A 275 -29.26 -9.53 -9.42
C ALA A 275 -28.73 -10.43 -8.28
N GLU A 276 -27.83 -9.91 -7.45
CA GLU A 276 -27.31 -10.60 -6.27
C GLU A 276 -28.42 -10.95 -5.27
N TYR A 277 -29.29 -9.99 -4.97
CA TYR A 277 -30.42 -10.13 -4.06
C TYR A 277 -31.41 -11.21 -4.53
N GLU A 278 -31.79 -11.18 -5.81
CA GLU A 278 -32.72 -12.16 -6.37
C GLU A 278 -32.09 -13.56 -6.45
N LEU A 279 -30.81 -13.66 -6.82
CA LEU A 279 -30.10 -14.95 -6.82
C LEU A 279 -30.08 -15.58 -5.42
N CYS A 280 -29.87 -14.79 -4.37
CA CYS A 280 -29.91 -15.29 -3.00
C CYS A 280 -31.30 -15.82 -2.63
N LYS A 281 -32.36 -15.06 -2.94
CA LYS A 281 -33.75 -15.48 -2.69
C LYS A 281 -34.12 -16.76 -3.44
N GLU A 282 -33.81 -16.83 -4.73
CA GLU A 282 -34.07 -18.00 -5.57
C GLU A 282 -33.36 -19.24 -5.02
N THR A 283 -32.08 -19.10 -4.66
CA THR A 283 -31.27 -20.20 -4.12
C THR A 283 -31.82 -20.71 -2.79
N ILE A 284 -32.24 -19.82 -1.89
CA ILE A 284 -32.85 -20.19 -0.59
C ILE A 284 -34.17 -20.91 -0.80
N ALA A 285 -35.00 -20.45 -1.75
CA ALA A 285 -36.27 -21.09 -2.08
C ALA A 285 -36.09 -22.48 -2.70
N ARG A 286 -35.07 -22.64 -3.54
CA ARG A 286 -34.80 -23.89 -4.26
C ARG A 286 -34.12 -24.96 -3.39
N PHE A 287 -33.23 -24.57 -2.48
CA PHE A 287 -32.44 -25.48 -1.65
C PHE A 287 -32.56 -25.20 -0.14
N PRO A 288 -33.78 -25.12 0.44
CA PRO A 288 -33.98 -24.67 1.81
C PRO A 288 -33.37 -25.59 2.88
N ASN A 289 -33.17 -26.87 2.54
CA ASN A 289 -32.68 -27.92 3.44
C ASN A 289 -31.21 -28.28 3.24
N TYR A 290 -30.51 -27.65 2.29
CA TYR A 290 -29.08 -27.90 2.10
C TYR A 290 -28.31 -27.45 3.35
N GLU A 291 -27.43 -28.30 3.86
CA GLU A 291 -26.72 -28.13 5.13
C GLU A 291 -25.99 -26.78 5.27
N ARG A 292 -25.45 -26.24 4.17
CA ARG A 292 -24.72 -24.98 4.13
C ARG A 292 -25.52 -23.83 3.50
N ILE A 293 -26.84 -23.95 3.38
CA ILE A 293 -27.71 -22.86 2.90
C ILE A 293 -27.61 -21.60 3.78
N GLY A 294 -27.15 -21.75 5.02
CA GLY A 294 -26.81 -20.65 5.92
C GLY A 294 -25.84 -19.63 5.30
N LEU A 295 -24.96 -20.03 4.39
CA LEU A 295 -24.07 -19.10 3.67
C LEU A 295 -24.86 -18.06 2.87
N ILE A 296 -25.89 -18.52 2.15
CA ILE A 296 -26.72 -17.67 1.29
C ILE A 296 -27.71 -16.86 2.15
N LYS A 297 -28.30 -17.47 3.19
CA LYS A 297 -29.15 -16.77 4.16
C LYS A 297 -28.40 -15.62 4.84
N ASN A 298 -27.16 -15.86 5.27
CA ASN A 298 -26.30 -14.84 5.86
C ASN A 298 -25.93 -13.75 4.85
N ARG A 299 -25.67 -14.10 3.58
CA ARG A 299 -25.42 -13.11 2.53
C ARG A 299 -26.62 -12.19 2.30
N LEU A 300 -27.82 -12.77 2.16
CA LEU A 300 -29.07 -12.01 2.01
C LEU A 300 -29.32 -11.09 3.22
N ALA A 301 -29.17 -11.63 4.44
CA ALA A 301 -29.32 -10.85 5.67
C ALA A 301 -28.31 -9.69 5.74
N ASN A 302 -27.06 -9.92 5.36
CA ASN A 302 -26.03 -8.88 5.31
C ASN A 302 -26.36 -7.78 4.29
N MET A 303 -26.91 -8.15 3.12
CA MET A 303 -27.35 -7.17 2.12
C MET A 303 -28.50 -6.30 2.64
N GLN A 304 -29.32 -6.81 3.55
CA GLN A 304 -30.48 -6.10 4.11
C GLN A 304 -30.20 -5.43 5.45
N ASN A 305 -29.00 -5.61 6.01
CA ASN A 305 -28.67 -5.07 7.31
C ASN A 305 -28.82 -3.55 7.28
N PRO A 306 -29.57 -2.96 8.24
CA PRO A 306 -29.64 -1.52 8.37
C PRO A 306 -28.23 -0.95 8.55
N PHE A 307 -27.94 0.13 7.82
CA PHE A 307 -26.67 0.83 7.91
C PHE A 307 -26.94 2.33 8.01
N LEU A 308 -26.21 3.00 8.90
CA LEU A 308 -26.26 4.44 9.06
C LEU A 308 -24.86 4.95 9.37
N GLN A 309 -24.37 5.83 8.50
CA GLN A 309 -23.23 6.68 8.77
C GLN A 309 -23.68 8.14 8.68
N VAL A 310 -23.30 8.93 9.67
CA VAL A 310 -23.58 10.37 9.67
C VAL A 310 -22.32 11.13 9.98
N ASN A 311 -21.98 12.08 9.11
CA ASN A 311 -20.91 13.03 9.31
C ASN A 311 -21.50 14.43 9.51
N THR A 312 -20.92 15.21 10.40
CA THR A 312 -21.34 16.58 10.70
C THR A 312 -20.13 17.50 10.78
N ASP A 313 -20.33 18.80 10.55
CA ASP A 313 -19.30 19.79 10.83
C ASP A 313 -19.16 19.98 12.36
N ASN A 314 -17.93 20.07 12.86
CA ASN A 314 -17.66 20.18 14.29
C ASN A 314 -17.90 21.59 14.85
N ASN A 315 -17.99 22.61 14.00
CA ASN A 315 -18.29 23.99 14.36
C ASN A 315 -19.40 24.54 13.46
N VAL A 316 -20.44 25.09 14.09
CA VAL A 316 -21.56 25.75 13.43
C VAL A 316 -21.60 27.22 13.87
N TYR A 317 -21.64 28.13 12.92
CA TYR A 317 -21.78 29.54 13.27
C TYR A 317 -23.20 29.85 13.81
N PRO A 318 -23.36 30.63 14.90
CA PRO A 318 -24.67 31.00 15.44
C PRO A 318 -25.62 31.61 14.39
N GLY A 319 -26.84 31.09 14.31
CA GLY A 319 -27.85 31.47 13.31
C GLY A 319 -27.69 30.72 11.97
N LYS A 320 -26.77 29.76 11.88
CA LYS A 320 -26.63 28.84 10.74
C LYS A 320 -27.18 27.46 11.07
N LYS A 321 -27.10 26.56 10.09
CA LYS A 321 -27.66 25.20 10.19
C LYS A 321 -26.51 24.20 10.34
N LEU A 322 -26.64 23.31 11.31
CA LEU A 322 -25.84 22.08 11.40
C LEU A 322 -26.24 21.19 10.22
N THR A 323 -25.26 20.79 9.40
CA THR A 323 -25.49 19.88 8.27
C THR A 323 -25.15 18.45 8.68
N LEU A 324 -26.11 17.53 8.51
CA LEU A 324 -25.94 16.10 8.68
C LEU A 324 -25.77 15.47 7.30
N LYS A 325 -24.57 14.99 6.96
CA LYS A 325 -24.29 14.23 5.74
C LYS A 325 -24.47 12.74 6.03
N LEU A 326 -25.50 12.14 5.47
CA LEU A 326 -25.89 10.76 5.73
C LEU A 326 -25.44 9.84 4.59
N ARG A 327 -24.97 8.65 4.93
CA ARG A 327 -25.04 7.45 4.09
C ARG A 327 -25.85 6.39 4.83
N TYR A 328 -26.83 5.80 4.17
CA TYR A 328 -27.77 4.90 4.84
C TYR A 328 -28.32 3.81 3.93
N GLN A 329 -28.76 2.70 4.54
CA GLN A 329 -29.41 1.59 3.88
C GLN A 329 -30.50 1.02 4.78
N ASN A 330 -31.65 0.68 4.20
CA ASN A 330 -32.79 0.05 4.90
C ASN A 330 -33.27 0.80 6.16
N ILE A 331 -33.24 2.15 6.13
CA ILE A 331 -33.69 3.01 7.24
C ILE A 331 -34.67 4.03 6.70
N ARG A 332 -35.91 3.99 7.19
CA ARG A 332 -37.00 4.88 6.74
C ARG A 332 -37.07 6.20 7.51
N GLN A 333 -36.50 6.24 8.70
CA GLN A 333 -36.61 7.38 9.59
C GLN A 333 -35.38 7.46 10.48
N ILE A 334 -34.96 8.68 10.79
CA ILE A 334 -34.00 8.96 11.86
C ILE A 334 -34.55 10.04 12.77
N THR A 335 -34.16 9.99 14.03
CA THR A 335 -34.43 11.04 15.01
C THR A 335 -33.11 11.61 15.50
N ALA A 336 -32.91 12.91 15.28
CA ALA A 336 -31.76 13.65 15.76
C ALA A 336 -32.16 14.45 17.01
N ARG A 337 -31.46 14.19 18.13
CA ARG A 337 -31.63 14.88 19.40
C ARG A 337 -30.37 15.66 19.73
N ILE A 338 -30.53 16.96 19.94
CA ILE A 338 -29.45 17.88 20.28
C ILE A 338 -29.53 18.18 21.78
N TYR A 339 -28.52 17.76 22.51
CA TYR A 339 -28.38 18.03 23.94
C TYR A 339 -27.29 19.07 24.17
N LYS A 340 -27.42 19.91 25.20
CA LYS A 340 -26.25 20.62 25.74
C LYS A 340 -25.25 19.58 26.23
N SER A 341 -23.98 19.71 25.87
CA SER A 341 -22.94 18.82 26.37
C SER A 341 -22.53 19.24 27.79
N LEU A 342 -22.40 18.26 28.68
CA LEU A 342 -21.80 18.45 30.01
C LEU A 342 -20.29 18.16 30.00
N LYS A 343 -19.71 17.87 28.83
CA LYS A 343 -18.28 17.57 28.71
C LYS A 343 -17.43 18.77 29.15
N THR A 344 -16.36 18.46 29.86
CA THR A 344 -15.29 19.44 30.13
C THR A 344 -14.48 19.70 28.86
N PRO A 345 -13.77 20.85 28.76
CA PRO A 345 -12.91 21.13 27.61
C PRO A 345 -11.96 19.97 27.29
N GLN A 346 -11.33 19.35 28.30
CA GLN A 346 -10.40 18.22 28.15
C GLN A 346 -11.04 17.00 27.47
N GLN A 347 -12.33 16.75 27.71
CA GLN A 347 -13.06 15.64 27.11
C GLN A 347 -13.42 15.85 25.63
N THR A 348 -13.24 17.06 25.09
CA THR A 348 -13.53 17.37 23.68
C THR A 348 -12.45 16.87 22.71
N LEU A 349 -11.18 16.78 23.14
CA LEU A 349 -10.06 16.30 22.31
C LEU A 349 -10.04 14.79 22.09
N ASN A 350 -10.56 14.04 23.05
CA ASN A 350 -10.62 12.58 23.03
C ASN A 350 -12.08 12.17 23.03
N TYR A 351 -12.75 12.39 21.91
CA TYR A 351 -14.15 12.01 21.79
C TYR A 351 -14.30 10.48 21.86
N ASN A 352 -14.82 10.00 23.00
CA ASN A 352 -15.26 8.63 23.19
C ASN A 352 -16.79 8.59 23.21
N THR A 353 -17.38 7.91 22.23
CA THR A 353 -18.83 7.77 22.08
C THR A 353 -19.48 7.00 23.22
N GLN A 354 -18.72 6.15 23.93
CA GLN A 354 -19.21 5.40 25.09
C GLN A 354 -19.51 6.31 26.29
N ASP A 355 -18.77 7.40 26.44
CA ASP A 355 -18.95 8.34 27.56
C ASP A 355 -20.05 9.37 27.29
N THR A 356 -20.56 9.45 26.06
CA THR A 356 -21.58 10.44 25.66
C THR A 356 -22.84 10.34 26.52
N ALA A 357 -23.30 9.13 26.85
CA ALA A 357 -24.53 8.94 27.64
C ALA A 357 -24.47 9.62 29.02
N ASN A 358 -23.29 9.65 29.65
CA ASN A 358 -23.08 10.26 30.96
C ASN A 358 -22.88 11.78 30.90
N ASN A 359 -22.73 12.34 29.69
CA ASN A 359 -22.45 13.76 29.47
C ASN A 359 -23.55 14.49 28.68
N LEU A 360 -24.74 13.89 28.58
CA LEU A 360 -25.92 14.57 28.01
C LEU A 360 -26.54 15.49 29.07
N GLY A 361 -26.58 16.78 28.77
CA GLY A 361 -27.30 17.78 29.55
C GLY A 361 -28.74 17.93 29.08
N THR A 362 -29.27 19.15 29.14
CA THR A 362 -30.64 19.45 28.73
C THR A 362 -30.85 19.21 27.23
N LEU A 363 -31.96 18.55 26.87
CA LEU A 363 -32.41 18.44 25.48
C LEU A 363 -32.82 19.82 24.97
N VAL A 364 -32.20 20.25 23.88
CA VAL A 364 -32.44 21.57 23.26
C VAL A 364 -33.34 21.45 22.05
N LYS A 365 -33.18 20.37 21.27
CA LYS A 365 -33.93 20.17 20.03
C LYS A 365 -34.09 18.70 19.71
N GLU A 366 -35.26 18.32 19.22
CA GLU A 366 -35.52 17.00 18.67
C GLU A 366 -36.17 17.18 17.29
N VAL A 367 -35.59 16.54 16.27
CA VAL A 367 -36.11 16.58 14.90
C VAL A 367 -36.10 15.17 14.34
N THR A 368 -37.23 14.78 13.76
CA THR A 368 -37.37 13.49 13.10
C THR A 368 -37.46 13.70 11.59
N PHE A 369 -36.65 12.95 10.84
CA PHE A 369 -36.57 13.04 9.39
C PHE A 369 -37.01 11.73 8.75
N SER A 370 -37.86 11.83 7.73
CA SER A 370 -38.20 10.70 6.86
C SER A 370 -37.18 10.56 5.75
N LEU A 371 -36.71 9.34 5.52
CA LEU A 371 -35.73 8.99 4.50
C LEU A 371 -36.39 8.17 3.38
N LYS A 372 -35.93 8.38 2.14
CA LYS A 372 -36.37 7.58 0.99
C LYS A 372 -35.68 6.23 1.01
N VAL A 373 -36.44 5.14 0.85
CA VAL A 373 -35.92 3.76 0.85
C VAL A 373 -36.57 3.00 -0.31
N PRO A 374 -35.95 2.98 -1.50
CA PRO A 374 -36.53 2.32 -2.67
C PRO A 374 -36.55 0.80 -2.52
N ASN A 375 -35.59 0.23 -1.79
CA ASN A 375 -35.50 -1.20 -1.47
C ASN A 375 -34.64 -1.40 -0.21
N THR A 376 -34.43 -2.66 0.20
CA THR A 376 -33.75 -3.00 1.46
C THR A 376 -32.23 -3.12 1.37
N TYR A 377 -31.62 -3.03 0.18
CA TYR A 377 -30.20 -3.37 -0.06
C TYR A 377 -29.42 -2.29 -0.83
N THR A 378 -30.06 -1.18 -1.17
CA THR A 378 -29.42 -0.04 -1.85
C THR A 378 -28.97 0.98 -0.80
N GLU A 379 -27.70 1.35 -0.89
CA GLU A 379 -27.13 2.42 -0.08
C GLU A 379 -27.41 3.76 -0.76
N LEU A 380 -27.86 4.74 0.01
CA LEU A 380 -28.19 6.09 -0.46
C LEU A 380 -27.46 7.12 0.39
N ASP A 381 -27.24 8.30 -0.19
CA ASP A 381 -26.72 9.46 0.50
C ASP A 381 -27.73 10.63 0.49
N THR A 382 -27.67 11.46 1.53
CA THR A 382 -28.49 12.68 1.60
C THR A 382 -27.88 13.69 2.58
N SER A 383 -28.32 14.95 2.50
CA SER A 383 -27.96 15.99 3.45
C SER A 383 -29.20 16.55 4.14
N LEU A 384 -29.19 16.54 5.47
CA LEU A 384 -30.24 17.08 6.32
C LEU A 384 -29.69 18.25 7.12
N VAL A 385 -30.55 19.16 7.57
CA VAL A 385 -30.12 20.40 8.25
C VAL A 385 -30.92 20.68 9.51
N ILE A 386 -30.25 21.12 10.56
CA ILE A 386 -30.85 21.50 11.84
C ILE A 386 -30.42 22.95 12.19
N PRO A 387 -31.34 23.92 12.28
CA PRO A 387 -30.99 25.30 12.67
C PRO A 387 -30.44 25.38 14.10
N MET A 388 -29.36 26.14 14.29
CA MET A 388 -28.68 26.35 15.57
C MET A 388 -28.39 27.83 15.80
N ASP A 389 -28.96 28.40 16.86
CA ASP A 389 -28.90 29.85 17.12
C ASP A 389 -28.07 30.21 18.36
N GLN A 390 -28.10 29.37 19.39
CA GLN A 390 -27.44 29.64 20.67
C GLN A 390 -26.01 29.11 20.67
N THR A 391 -25.08 29.90 21.18
CA THR A 391 -23.70 29.47 21.39
C THR A 391 -23.63 28.39 22.46
N GLY A 392 -22.70 27.44 22.30
CA GLY A 392 -22.50 26.37 23.27
C GLY A 392 -21.87 25.12 22.69
N LEU A 393 -21.58 24.17 23.58
CA LEU A 393 -21.15 22.82 23.22
C LEU A 393 -22.35 21.88 23.22
N TYR A 394 -22.50 21.08 22.17
CA TYR A 394 -23.66 20.23 21.96
C TYR A 394 -23.29 18.81 21.55
N GLU A 395 -24.12 17.85 21.97
CA GLU A 395 -24.09 16.46 21.52
C GLU A 395 -25.29 16.22 20.60
N CYS A 396 -25.02 15.81 19.36
CA CYS A 396 -26.04 15.35 18.42
C CYS A 396 -26.13 13.84 18.47
N VAL A 397 -27.19 13.32 19.11
CA VAL A 397 -27.50 11.90 19.18
C VAL A 397 -28.52 11.56 18.09
N ILE A 398 -28.14 10.69 17.17
CA ILE A 398 -28.98 10.26 16.06
C ILE A 398 -29.31 8.79 16.22
N THR A 399 -30.59 8.46 16.24
CA THR A 399 -31.10 7.09 16.34
C THR A 399 -31.98 6.76 15.16
N ALA A 400 -31.95 5.53 14.67
CA ALA A 400 -32.88 5.01 13.67
C ALA A 400 -33.94 4.13 14.35
N PRO A 401 -35.22 4.58 14.46
CA PRO A 401 -36.28 3.81 15.08
C PRO A 401 -36.43 2.41 14.46
N GLY A 402 -36.65 1.40 15.31
CA GLY A 402 -36.76 -0.01 14.87
C GLY A 402 -35.42 -0.71 14.65
N THR A 403 -34.29 -0.06 14.95
CA THR A 403 -32.95 -0.64 14.89
C THR A 403 -32.17 -0.32 16.16
N ASN A 404 -31.02 -0.97 16.35
CA ASN A 404 -30.06 -0.62 17.41
C ASN A 404 -29.02 0.42 16.94
N LEU A 405 -29.22 1.04 15.78
CA LEU A 405 -28.27 2.00 15.23
C LEU A 405 -28.38 3.34 15.95
N LYS A 406 -27.25 3.76 16.51
CA LYS A 406 -27.06 5.04 17.18
C LYS A 406 -25.72 5.60 16.77
N THR A 407 -25.70 6.88 16.40
CA THR A 407 -24.46 7.63 16.22
C THR A 407 -24.52 8.91 17.04
N ASN A 408 -23.36 9.34 17.54
CA ASN A 408 -23.23 10.54 18.35
C ASN A 408 -22.14 11.40 17.72
N ASN A 409 -22.37 12.70 17.65
CA ASN A 409 -21.38 13.67 17.21
C ASN A 409 -21.36 14.85 18.17
N LEU A 410 -20.17 15.20 18.65
CA LEU A 410 -19.93 16.43 19.40
C LEU A 410 -19.71 17.57 18.39
N PHE A 411 -20.39 18.69 18.61
CA PHE A 411 -20.16 19.91 17.83
C PHE A 411 -20.32 21.14 18.72
N GLU A 412 -19.70 22.25 18.33
CA GLU A 412 -19.87 23.54 18.97
C GLU A 412 -20.66 24.48 18.08
N VAL A 413 -21.40 25.39 18.71
CA VAL A 413 -21.96 26.56 18.05
C VAL A 413 -21.17 27.75 18.55
N SER A 414 -20.26 28.27 17.73
CA SER A 414 -19.33 29.33 18.14
C SER A 414 -19.05 30.30 17.00
N ARG A 415 -18.76 31.55 17.36
CA ARG A 415 -18.26 32.56 16.41
C ARG A 415 -16.75 32.56 16.32
N LEU A 416 -16.06 31.79 17.16
CA LEU A 416 -14.62 31.86 17.29
C LEU A 416 -13.94 30.87 16.34
N ALA A 417 -12.88 31.33 15.69
CA ALA A 417 -11.89 30.50 15.02
C ALA A 417 -10.53 30.82 15.60
N ALA A 418 -9.70 29.80 15.81
CA ALA A 418 -8.37 29.98 16.36
C ALA A 418 -7.35 29.09 15.69
N ILE A 419 -6.21 29.68 15.32
CA ILE A 419 -5.06 28.97 14.77
C ILE A 419 -3.82 29.31 15.59
N SER A 420 -2.89 28.36 15.72
CA SER A 420 -1.67 28.55 16.50
C SER A 420 -0.42 28.30 15.69
N ARG A 421 0.69 28.91 16.13
CA ARG A 421 2.04 28.64 15.64
C ARG A 421 3.07 28.74 16.76
N SER A 422 4.16 27.99 16.62
CA SER A 422 5.30 28.06 17.53
C SER A 422 6.23 29.23 17.19
N MET A 423 6.67 29.95 18.22
CA MET A 423 7.65 31.04 18.14
C MET A 423 9.07 30.52 18.45
N GLN A 424 10.10 31.23 17.97
CA GLN A 424 11.51 30.81 18.15
C GLN A 424 11.96 30.77 19.61
N ASN A 425 11.45 31.67 20.45
CA ASN A 425 11.75 31.71 21.88
C ASN A 425 11.07 30.58 22.67
N GLY A 426 10.42 29.62 21.99
CA GLY A 426 9.62 28.60 22.64
C GLY A 426 8.37 29.19 23.27
N ASN A 427 7.74 30.20 22.67
CA ASN A 427 6.36 30.57 23.01
C ASN A 427 5.40 30.02 21.95
N THR A 428 4.11 29.97 22.27
CA THR A 428 3.06 29.70 21.31
C THR A 428 2.24 30.97 21.11
N GLU A 429 2.03 31.32 19.85
CA GLU A 429 1.13 32.39 19.46
C GLU A 429 -0.17 31.80 18.92
N VAL A 430 -1.30 32.34 19.35
CA VAL A 430 -2.64 31.99 18.89
C VAL A 430 -3.29 33.22 18.28
N LEU A 431 -3.74 33.09 17.04
CA LEU A 431 -4.58 34.07 16.36
C LEU A 431 -6.05 33.67 16.49
N VAL A 432 -6.85 34.53 17.10
CA VAL A 432 -8.29 34.37 17.27
C VAL A 432 -9.06 35.35 16.38
N THR A 433 -10.02 34.82 15.65
CA THR A 433 -10.85 35.58 14.70
C THR A 433 -12.32 35.18 14.77
N ASP A 434 -13.20 36.00 14.19
CA ASP A 434 -14.56 35.62 13.88
C ASP A 434 -14.54 34.56 12.75
N TYR A 435 -15.21 33.43 12.97
CA TYR A 435 -15.12 32.23 12.13
C TYR A 435 -15.54 32.45 10.68
N LEU A 436 -16.46 33.38 10.40
CA LEU A 436 -16.91 33.65 9.03
C LEU A 436 -16.16 34.82 8.38
N SER A 437 -15.96 35.92 9.11
CA SER A 437 -15.34 37.12 8.53
C SER A 437 -13.81 37.12 8.61
N GLY A 438 -13.21 36.36 9.52
CA GLY A 438 -11.78 36.44 9.83
C GLY A 438 -11.38 37.70 10.61
N LYS A 439 -12.35 38.54 11.02
CA LYS A 439 -12.09 39.75 11.82
C LYS A 439 -11.41 39.37 13.14
N PRO A 440 -10.32 40.05 13.56
CA PRO A 440 -9.67 39.75 14.83
C PRO A 440 -10.63 39.96 16.01
N ILE A 441 -10.59 39.07 16.99
CA ILE A 441 -11.35 39.18 18.22
C ILE A 441 -10.43 39.69 19.32
N THR A 442 -10.66 40.91 19.79
CA THR A 442 -9.96 41.51 20.93
C THR A 442 -10.52 40.97 22.26
N ASP A 443 -9.68 40.90 23.30
CA ASP A 443 -10.06 40.50 24.66
C ASP A 443 -10.69 39.10 24.80
N ALA A 444 -10.49 38.20 23.84
CA ALA A 444 -10.79 36.78 24.00
C ALA A 444 -9.78 36.14 24.96
N SER A 445 -10.27 35.31 25.87
CA SER A 445 -9.47 34.51 26.79
C SER A 445 -8.97 33.26 26.08
N VAL A 446 -7.66 33.04 26.08
CA VAL A 446 -7.00 31.83 25.60
C VAL A 446 -6.42 31.09 26.79
N THR A 447 -7.05 29.99 27.18
CA THR A 447 -6.58 29.12 28.26
C THR A 447 -5.76 27.98 27.68
N TYR A 448 -4.52 27.82 28.11
CA TYR A 448 -3.60 26.81 27.58
C TYR A 448 -3.38 25.67 28.58
N TYR A 449 -3.17 24.46 28.05
CA TYR A 449 -3.16 23.21 28.81
C TYR A 449 -1.88 22.42 28.54
N SER A 450 -1.30 21.87 29.62
CA SER A 450 -0.10 21.03 29.59
C SER A 450 -0.35 19.70 30.32
N GLY A 451 0.49 18.71 30.01
CA GLY A 451 0.51 17.38 30.62
C GLY A 451 0.22 16.28 29.61
N LYS A 452 -0.14 15.09 30.08
CA LYS A 452 -0.51 13.98 29.19
C LYS A 452 -1.89 14.22 28.56
N ARG A 453 -2.09 13.75 27.32
CA ARG A 453 -3.33 13.93 26.53
C ARG A 453 -4.64 13.60 27.24
N ARG A 454 -4.65 12.75 28.29
CA ARG A 454 -5.84 12.38 29.07
C ARG A 454 -5.92 13.03 30.46
N GLU A 455 -4.84 13.66 30.93
CA GLU A 455 -4.69 14.18 32.31
C GLU A 455 -4.27 15.66 32.33
N MET A 456 -4.36 16.32 31.18
CA MET A 456 -3.93 17.70 30.96
C MET A 456 -4.64 18.70 31.89
N GLN A 457 -3.85 19.63 32.44
CA GLN A 457 -4.32 20.65 33.37
C GLN A 457 -4.15 22.05 32.78
N PRO A 458 -5.11 22.97 33.04
CA PRO A 458 -4.96 24.36 32.65
C PRO A 458 -3.73 24.94 33.35
N GLN A 459 -2.89 25.65 32.59
CA GLN A 459 -1.64 26.25 33.10
C GLN A 459 -1.76 27.76 33.29
N GLY A 460 -2.66 28.39 32.55
CA GLY A 460 -2.89 29.82 32.61
C GLY A 460 -3.84 30.28 31.51
N THR A 461 -4.19 31.56 31.58
CA THR A 461 -5.04 32.22 30.60
C THR A 461 -4.39 33.54 30.20
N VAL A 462 -4.30 33.78 28.89
CA VAL A 462 -3.87 35.04 28.32
C VAL A 462 -5.01 35.65 27.53
N LYS A 463 -4.96 36.97 27.29
CA LYS A 463 -5.96 37.66 26.47
C LYS A 463 -5.39 38.04 25.12
N THR A 464 -6.24 38.01 24.11
CA THR A 464 -5.89 38.50 22.78
C THR A 464 -5.81 40.02 22.76
N ASP A 465 -4.79 40.54 22.10
CA ASP A 465 -4.61 41.97 21.85
C ASP A 465 -5.59 42.51 20.78
N LYS A 466 -5.41 43.78 20.38
CA LYS A 466 -6.22 44.44 19.34
C LYS A 466 -6.17 43.76 17.97
N ASP A 467 -5.14 42.95 17.72
CA ASP A 467 -4.94 42.20 16.49
C ASP A 467 -5.47 40.77 16.61
N GLY A 468 -6.15 40.43 17.71
CA GLY A 468 -6.68 39.10 17.97
C GLY A 468 -5.60 38.08 18.34
N ILE A 469 -4.42 38.53 18.76
CA ILE A 469 -3.27 37.68 19.01
C ILE A 469 -3.05 37.53 20.50
N ALA A 470 -2.87 36.29 20.95
CA ALA A 470 -2.45 35.97 22.31
C ALA A 470 -1.16 35.14 22.28
N VAL A 471 -0.22 35.46 23.15
CA VAL A 471 1.05 34.74 23.29
C VAL A 471 1.14 34.15 24.69
N PHE A 472 1.53 32.89 24.78
CA PHE A 472 1.81 32.23 26.06
C PHE A 472 3.07 31.36 25.97
N PRO A 473 3.74 31.06 27.11
CA PRO A 473 4.94 30.24 27.13
C PRO A 473 4.67 28.82 26.61
N HIS A 474 5.50 28.31 25.69
CA HIS A 474 5.45 26.91 25.29
C HIS A 474 6.20 26.09 26.33
N LYS A 475 5.54 25.06 26.85
CA LYS A 475 6.19 24.00 27.61
C LYS A 475 6.25 22.75 26.73
N HIS A 476 7.29 21.94 26.89
CA HIS A 476 7.47 20.71 26.09
C HIS A 476 6.29 19.72 26.20
N ASP A 477 5.50 19.81 27.28
CA ASP A 477 4.31 19.01 27.54
C ASP A 477 2.99 19.72 27.17
N MET A 478 3.04 20.83 26.43
CA MET A 478 1.85 21.58 26.02
C MET A 478 1.04 20.81 24.97
N MET A 479 -0.26 20.65 25.20
CA MET A 479 -1.12 19.77 24.39
C MET A 479 -2.23 20.51 23.65
N ALA A 480 -2.79 21.59 24.20
CA ALA A 480 -3.95 22.26 23.60
C ALA A 480 -4.20 23.66 24.18
N TYR A 481 -5.12 24.39 23.56
CA TYR A 481 -5.71 25.61 24.09
C TYR A 481 -7.23 25.67 23.85
N GLN A 482 -7.94 26.42 24.69
CA GLN A 482 -9.35 26.77 24.54
C GLN A 482 -9.47 28.28 24.35
N VAL A 483 -10.41 28.73 23.52
CA VAL A 483 -10.69 30.15 23.31
C VAL A 483 -12.10 30.47 23.79
N ALA A 484 -12.25 31.51 24.58
CA ALA A 484 -13.54 31.91 25.13
C ALA A 484 -13.72 33.42 25.12
N ARG A 485 -14.96 33.88 25.06
CA ARG A 485 -15.37 35.27 25.28
C ARG A 485 -16.69 35.34 26.04
N PRO A 486 -17.06 36.49 26.63
CA PRO A 486 -18.38 36.65 27.22
C PRO A 486 -19.48 36.31 26.20
N GLY A 487 -20.35 35.36 26.57
CA GLY A 487 -21.43 34.84 25.71
C GLY A 487 -21.05 33.72 24.73
N ASP A 488 -19.77 33.33 24.63
CA ASP A 488 -19.27 32.25 23.77
C ASP A 488 -18.06 31.62 24.45
N SER A 489 -18.33 30.83 25.50
CA SER A 489 -17.32 30.33 26.45
C SER A 489 -17.18 28.80 26.48
N GLN A 490 -18.06 28.08 25.79
CA GLN A 490 -18.09 26.62 25.78
C GLN A 490 -17.58 26.09 24.44
N THR A 491 -16.37 26.50 24.02
CA THR A 491 -15.73 25.97 22.81
C THR A 491 -15.00 24.67 23.11
N MET A 492 -14.73 23.90 22.06
CA MET A 492 -13.82 22.78 22.09
C MET A 492 -12.38 23.22 22.32
N LEU A 493 -11.57 22.27 22.80
CA LEU A 493 -10.12 22.41 22.81
C LEU A 493 -9.55 22.21 21.42
N THR A 494 -8.61 23.07 21.05
CA THR A 494 -7.80 22.91 19.85
C THR A 494 -6.47 22.27 20.24
N ALA A 495 -6.21 21.07 19.73
CA ALA A 495 -4.93 20.41 19.94
C ALA A 495 -3.81 21.24 19.30
N VAL A 496 -2.72 21.44 20.04
CA VAL A 496 -1.49 21.95 19.44
C VAL A 496 -0.69 20.75 19.00
N TYR A 497 -0.81 20.43 17.71
CA TYR A 497 0.02 19.38 17.14
C TYR A 497 1.47 19.89 17.10
N PRO A 498 2.45 19.14 17.64
CA PRO A 498 3.88 19.42 17.48
C PRO A 498 4.34 19.09 16.04
N ASN A 499 3.52 19.38 15.04
CA ASN A 499 3.81 19.08 13.65
C ASN A 499 4.66 20.19 13.04
N GLY A 500 5.88 19.84 12.66
CA GLY A 500 6.40 20.28 11.37
C GLY A 500 7.48 21.35 11.37
N ARG A 501 7.94 21.83 12.52
CA ARG A 501 9.39 21.96 12.60
C ARG A 501 9.87 20.55 12.86
N ARG A 502 10.53 19.92 11.87
CA ARG A 502 11.81 19.34 12.23
C ARG A 502 12.40 20.46 13.06
N GLU A 503 12.53 20.28 14.38
CA GLU A 503 13.73 20.85 14.96
C GLU A 503 14.76 20.44 13.91
N ILE A 504 15.25 21.41 13.14
CA ILE A 504 16.65 21.34 12.77
C ILE A 504 17.21 21.34 14.16
N SER A 505 17.29 20.14 14.72
CA SER A 505 18.04 19.89 15.91
C SER A 505 19.33 20.41 15.37
N GLN A 506 19.71 21.59 15.83
CA GLN A 506 21.10 21.89 15.97
C GLN A 506 21.55 20.85 17.00
N THR A 507 21.55 19.57 16.58
CA THR A 507 22.39 18.58 17.16
C THR A 507 23.70 19.32 17.14
N LYS A 508 24.25 19.61 18.31
CA LYS A 508 25.61 20.17 18.42
C LYS A 508 26.67 19.24 17.80
N ARG A 509 26.23 18.18 17.12
CA ARG A 509 27.01 17.15 16.45
C ARG A 509 27.16 17.57 14.98
N PRO A 510 28.34 17.38 14.39
CA PRO A 510 28.56 17.64 12.97
C PRO A 510 27.62 16.81 12.09
N GLU A 511 27.32 17.31 10.90
CA GLU A 511 26.89 16.45 9.80
C GLU A 511 28.09 15.61 9.33
N LEU A 512 27.84 14.35 8.95
CA LEU A 512 28.89 13.42 8.56
C LEU A 512 28.54 12.68 7.26
N ALA A 513 29.33 12.92 6.21
CA ALA A 513 29.33 12.10 5.01
C ALA A 513 30.30 10.93 5.20
N LEU A 514 29.78 9.68 5.15
CA LEU A 514 30.56 8.46 5.29
C LEU A 514 30.37 7.59 4.04
N PHE A 515 31.47 7.18 3.41
CA PHE A 515 31.44 6.36 2.20
C PHE A 515 32.69 5.48 2.08
N THR A 516 32.58 4.42 1.29
CA THR A 516 33.64 3.44 1.00
C THR A 516 34.19 3.64 -0.42
N ASP A 517 35.38 3.12 -0.73
CA ASP A 517 35.95 3.19 -2.09
C ASP A 517 35.16 2.35 -3.10
N ARG A 518 34.60 1.23 -2.63
CA ARG A 518 33.78 0.28 -3.40
C ARG A 518 32.56 -0.16 -2.60
N GLY A 519 31.53 -0.65 -3.30
CA GLY A 519 30.35 -1.29 -2.71
C GLY A 519 30.45 -2.81 -2.57
N LEU A 520 31.51 -3.44 -3.11
CA LEU A 520 31.71 -4.90 -3.13
C LEU A 520 33.19 -5.26 -2.89
N TYR A 521 33.42 -6.17 -1.96
CA TYR A 521 34.74 -6.68 -1.58
C TYR A 521 34.73 -8.22 -1.54
N ARG A 522 35.92 -8.79 -1.44
CA ARG A 522 36.11 -10.21 -1.11
C ARG A 522 36.57 -10.35 0.34
N PRO A 523 36.43 -11.53 0.95
CA PRO A 523 37.17 -11.87 2.16
C PRO A 523 38.65 -11.50 2.03
N GLU A 524 39.29 -11.14 3.15
CA GLU A 524 40.69 -10.69 3.25
C GLU A 524 41.04 -9.34 2.59
N GLN A 525 40.15 -8.74 1.80
CA GLN A 525 40.43 -7.42 1.23
C GLN A 525 40.39 -6.33 2.29
N ASN A 526 41.22 -5.30 2.07
CA ASN A 526 41.08 -4.05 2.81
C ASN A 526 39.90 -3.25 2.24
N LEU A 527 38.95 -2.96 3.14
CA LEU A 527 37.92 -1.95 2.99
C LEU A 527 38.55 -0.58 3.24
N TYR A 528 38.50 0.33 2.27
CA TYR A 528 38.89 1.72 2.48
C TYR A 528 37.65 2.60 2.61
N PHE A 529 37.70 3.57 3.52
CA PHE A 529 36.58 4.49 3.72
C PHE A 529 37.06 5.90 4.04
N LYS A 530 36.15 6.85 3.83
CA LYS A 530 36.36 8.26 4.16
C LYS A 530 35.13 8.83 4.85
N GLY A 531 35.40 9.61 5.90
CA GLY A 531 34.42 10.43 6.61
C GLY A 531 34.73 11.92 6.41
N ILE A 532 33.70 12.75 6.23
CA ILE A 532 33.81 14.21 6.17
C ILE A 532 32.77 14.82 7.10
N ALA A 533 33.23 15.45 8.18
CA ALA A 533 32.45 16.13 9.19
C ALA A 533 32.37 17.64 8.89
N TYR A 534 31.15 18.17 8.83
CA TYR A 534 30.89 19.58 8.49
C TYR A 534 29.65 20.11 9.19
N THR A 535 29.50 21.42 9.21
CA THR A 535 28.24 22.09 9.56
C THR A 535 27.66 22.73 8.32
N ASN A 536 26.36 22.52 8.10
CA ASN A 536 25.64 23.03 6.94
C ASN A 536 24.50 23.97 7.37
N THR A 537 24.79 24.86 8.33
CA THR A 537 23.86 25.95 8.66
C THR A 537 23.99 27.04 7.59
N THR A 538 22.86 27.66 7.23
CA THR A 538 22.78 28.70 6.19
C THR A 538 23.70 29.89 6.43
N ASP A 539 24.09 30.15 7.69
CA ASP A 539 24.79 31.36 8.06
C ASP A 539 26.31 31.25 7.90
N LYS A 540 26.92 30.08 8.20
CA LYS A 540 28.39 29.86 8.12
C LYS A 540 28.77 28.37 7.96
N PRO A 541 28.70 27.79 6.76
CA PRO A 541 29.16 26.43 6.52
C PRO A 541 30.67 26.31 6.73
N HIS A 542 31.10 25.35 7.54
CA HIS A 542 32.53 25.07 7.75
C HIS A 542 32.79 23.60 8.10
N ALA A 543 34.02 23.14 7.84
CA ALA A 543 34.46 21.80 8.17
C ALA A 543 34.87 21.69 9.65
N ILE A 544 34.68 20.51 10.26
CA ILE A 544 34.93 20.31 11.69
C ILE A 544 36.29 19.66 11.93
N GLU A 545 37.27 20.45 12.36
CA GLU A 545 38.64 19.99 12.65
C GLU A 545 38.79 19.42 14.06
N GLY A 546 39.54 18.32 14.18
CA GLY A 546 40.00 17.77 15.45
C GLY A 546 38.98 16.95 16.25
N GLU A 547 37.83 16.59 15.67
CA GLU A 547 36.82 15.75 16.31
C GLU A 547 37.12 14.26 16.10
N THR A 548 36.90 13.46 17.14
CA THR A 548 37.17 12.02 17.13
C THR A 548 35.89 11.22 16.90
N PHE A 549 35.92 10.30 15.94
CA PHE A 549 34.83 9.39 15.59
C PHE A 549 35.24 7.94 15.81
N LYS A 550 34.40 7.17 16.50
CA LYS A 550 34.52 5.72 16.64
C LYS A 550 33.81 5.03 15.48
N VAL A 551 34.56 4.35 14.63
CA VAL A 551 34.08 3.64 13.45
C VAL A 551 34.08 2.14 13.73
N THR A 552 32.92 1.50 13.61
CA THR A 552 32.72 0.07 13.85
C THR A 552 32.32 -0.63 12.56
N LEU A 553 33.00 -1.74 12.26
CA LEU A 553 32.70 -2.68 11.20
C LEU A 553 31.86 -3.84 11.77
N ARG A 554 30.72 -4.13 11.13
CA ARG A 554 29.86 -5.28 11.43
C ARG A 554 29.72 -6.21 10.22
N ASP A 555 29.69 -7.50 10.48
CA ASP A 555 29.47 -8.54 9.47
C ASP A 555 27.99 -8.68 9.05
N ALA A 556 27.71 -9.64 8.17
CA ALA A 556 26.37 -9.95 7.66
C ALA A 556 25.34 -10.33 8.75
N ASN A 557 25.78 -10.78 9.92
CA ASN A 557 24.92 -11.11 11.06
C ASN A 557 24.82 -9.95 12.08
N TRP A 558 25.28 -8.75 11.71
CA TRP A 558 25.35 -7.59 12.60
C TRP A 558 26.32 -7.77 13.78
N LYS A 559 27.24 -8.74 13.72
CA LYS A 559 28.25 -8.93 14.75
C LYS A 559 29.39 -7.94 14.55
N GLU A 560 29.85 -7.33 15.63
CA GLU A 560 31.02 -6.45 15.60
C GLU A 560 32.29 -7.24 15.27
N VAL A 561 32.95 -6.85 14.18
CA VAL A 561 34.18 -7.45 13.67
C VAL A 561 35.40 -6.68 14.17
N ALA A 562 35.35 -5.35 14.06
CA ALA A 562 36.45 -4.48 14.44
C ALA A 562 35.95 -3.05 14.69
N THR A 563 36.66 -2.32 15.54
CA THR A 563 36.37 -0.91 15.83
C THR A 563 37.66 -0.11 15.98
N LYS A 564 37.69 1.10 15.41
CA LYS A 564 38.84 2.03 15.47
C LYS A 564 38.36 3.47 15.62
N GLU A 565 39.19 4.32 16.22
CA GLU A 565 38.92 5.76 16.37
C GLU A 565 39.74 6.58 15.36
N PHE A 566 39.11 7.61 14.80
CA PHE A 566 39.72 8.48 13.80
C PHE A 566 39.44 9.95 14.13
N LYS A 567 40.44 10.81 13.93
CA LYS A 567 40.34 12.25 14.19
C LYS A 567 40.28 13.03 12.89
N THR A 568 39.40 14.02 12.80
CA THR A 568 39.31 14.87 11.62
C THR A 568 40.50 15.82 11.48
N ASN A 569 40.93 16.05 10.25
CA ASN A 569 41.92 17.06 9.89
C ASN A 569 41.28 18.45 9.69
N LYS A 570 42.09 19.45 9.32
CA LYS A 570 41.65 20.83 9.02
C LYS A 570 40.57 20.97 7.94
N PHE A 571 40.31 19.93 7.15
CA PHE A 571 39.25 19.89 6.15
C PHE A 571 38.03 19.09 6.63
N GLY A 572 37.95 18.79 7.94
CA GLY A 572 36.90 17.98 8.53
C GLY A 572 36.92 16.52 8.12
N SER A 573 37.99 16.04 7.51
CA SER A 573 38.02 14.68 6.94
C SER A 573 38.88 13.72 7.76
N PHE A 574 38.49 12.45 7.76
CA PHE A 574 39.29 11.32 8.19
C PHE A 574 39.15 10.17 7.20
N ASN A 575 40.13 9.28 7.15
CA ASN A 575 40.09 8.08 6.35
C ASN A 575 40.69 6.91 7.14
N GLY A 576 40.30 5.70 6.79
CA GLY A 576 40.77 4.50 7.46
C GLY A 576 40.59 3.27 6.60
N GLU A 577 41.06 2.16 7.15
CA GLU A 577 40.88 0.84 6.56
C GLU A 577 40.56 -0.22 7.62
N PHE A 578 39.83 -1.23 7.16
CA PHE A 578 39.60 -2.48 7.88
C PHE A 578 39.93 -3.65 6.96
N THR A 579 40.67 -4.63 7.46
CA THR A 579 40.87 -5.90 6.77
C THR A 579 39.67 -6.79 7.04
N LEU A 580 39.01 -7.27 5.99
CA LEU A 580 37.86 -8.16 6.11
C LEU A 580 38.31 -9.56 6.56
N PRO A 581 37.58 -10.25 7.45
CA PRO A 581 37.97 -11.57 7.92
C PRO A 581 37.99 -12.61 6.79
N GLN A 582 38.89 -13.59 6.88
CA GLN A 582 39.00 -14.70 5.93
C GLN A 582 37.79 -15.67 6.04
N GLN A 583 37.44 -16.07 7.28
CA GLN A 583 36.28 -16.92 7.55
C GLN A 583 35.08 -16.06 7.93
N THR A 584 34.34 -15.62 6.92
CA THR A 584 33.13 -14.83 7.14
C THR A 584 32.01 -15.23 6.18
N LEU A 585 30.78 -15.08 6.62
CA LEU A 585 29.61 -15.28 5.77
C LEU A 585 29.56 -14.19 4.71
N GLY A 586 29.39 -14.58 3.45
CA GLY A 586 29.07 -13.63 2.39
C GLY A 586 27.76 -12.89 2.69
N GLY A 587 27.67 -11.63 2.25
CA GLY A 587 26.47 -10.82 2.41
C GLY A 587 26.72 -9.35 2.69
N MET A 588 25.74 -8.69 3.31
CA MET A 588 25.73 -7.25 3.53
C MET A 588 26.43 -6.87 4.85
N PHE A 589 27.59 -6.23 4.76
CA PHE A 589 28.33 -5.69 5.88
C PHE A 589 27.96 -4.24 6.11
N THR A 590 28.21 -3.76 7.34
CA THR A 590 27.90 -2.39 7.72
C THR A 590 29.12 -1.73 8.36
N LEU A 591 29.50 -0.56 7.85
CA LEU A 591 30.40 0.35 8.54
C LEU A 591 29.56 1.45 9.19
N SER A 592 29.72 1.64 10.49
CA SER A 592 28.87 2.58 11.25
C SER A 592 29.68 3.45 12.20
N ILE A 593 29.12 4.61 12.49
CA ILE A 593 29.50 5.54 13.56
C ILE A 593 28.20 5.82 14.34
N GLU A 594 28.28 6.44 15.52
CA GLU A 594 27.17 6.63 16.48
C GLU A 594 25.82 7.03 15.85
N TYR A 595 25.83 7.84 14.78
CA TYR A 595 24.61 8.35 14.14
C TYR A 595 24.62 8.26 12.60
N GLN A 596 25.55 7.52 11.99
CA GLN A 596 25.66 7.38 10.54
C GLN A 596 26.21 6.01 10.13
N SER A 597 25.77 5.45 9.01
CA SER A 597 26.28 4.18 8.49
C SER A 597 26.33 4.11 6.97
N VAL A 598 27.15 3.18 6.46
CA VAL A 598 27.22 2.81 5.05
C VAL A 598 27.27 1.28 4.95
N ASN A 599 26.48 0.73 4.03
CA ASN A 599 26.41 -0.70 3.77
C ASN A 599 27.24 -1.06 2.53
N PHE A 600 27.86 -2.23 2.54
CA PHE A 600 28.63 -2.77 1.41
C PHE A 600 28.57 -4.29 1.42
N ARG A 601 28.81 -4.94 0.29
CA ARG A 601 28.78 -6.40 0.16
C ARG A 601 30.16 -7.02 0.26
N VAL A 602 30.23 -8.19 0.86
CA VAL A 602 31.42 -9.07 0.86
C VAL A 602 30.99 -10.39 0.25
N GLU A 603 31.58 -10.75 -0.89
CA GLU A 603 31.23 -11.97 -1.63
C GLU A 603 32.48 -12.58 -2.27
N GLU A 604 32.46 -13.89 -2.51
CA GLU A 604 33.45 -14.55 -3.36
C GLU A 604 33.05 -14.38 -4.84
N TYR A 605 33.67 -13.42 -5.53
CA TYR A 605 33.39 -13.14 -6.95
C TYR A 605 34.66 -13.18 -7.79
N LYS A 606 34.58 -13.55 -9.07
CA LYS A 606 35.67 -13.29 -10.05
C LYS A 606 35.45 -11.94 -10.73
N ARG A 607 36.55 -11.24 -11.07
CA ARG A 607 36.40 -9.98 -11.81
C ARG A 607 35.82 -10.32 -13.19
N PRO A 608 34.76 -9.64 -13.63
CA PRO A 608 34.18 -9.91 -14.93
C PRO A 608 35.19 -9.56 -16.03
N THR A 609 35.32 -10.39 -17.06
CA THR A 609 36.20 -10.14 -18.21
C THR A 609 35.48 -9.39 -19.32
N PHE A 610 34.15 -9.47 -19.35
CA PHE A 610 33.28 -8.75 -20.26
C PHE A 610 32.05 -8.19 -19.54
N PHE A 611 31.30 -7.35 -20.24
CA PHE A 611 29.98 -6.89 -19.83
C PHE A 611 29.01 -6.96 -21.00
N ILE A 612 27.72 -7.01 -20.65
CA ILE A 612 26.59 -6.96 -21.55
C ILE A 612 25.82 -5.67 -21.24
N ASP A 613 25.37 -4.98 -22.28
CA ASP A 613 24.53 -3.80 -22.19
C ASP A 613 23.29 -3.97 -23.07
N LEU A 614 22.13 -3.59 -22.54
CA LEU A 614 20.89 -3.46 -23.31
C LEU A 614 20.71 -2.00 -23.72
N LEU A 615 20.59 -1.75 -25.02
CA LEU A 615 20.41 -0.41 -25.56
C LEU A 615 19.01 0.13 -25.24
N PRO A 616 18.86 1.45 -25.00
CA PRO A 616 17.55 2.05 -24.79
C PRO A 616 16.63 1.78 -25.98
N VAL A 617 15.41 1.34 -25.70
CA VAL A 617 14.37 1.15 -26.72
C VAL A 617 13.93 2.52 -27.23
N LYS A 618 14.07 2.74 -28.54
CA LYS A 618 13.75 4.00 -29.23
C LYS A 618 12.48 3.89 -30.07
N GLY A 619 11.94 5.04 -30.46
CA GLY A 619 10.79 5.13 -31.36
C GLY A 619 9.44 5.21 -30.65
N GLU A 620 8.42 5.40 -31.48
CA GLU A 620 7.04 5.64 -31.08
C GLU A 620 6.26 4.32 -30.98
N ILE A 621 6.33 3.68 -29.81
CA ILE A 621 5.81 2.32 -29.60
C ILE A 621 4.47 2.36 -28.84
N THR A 622 3.49 1.61 -29.34
CA THR A 622 2.22 1.33 -28.64
C THR A 622 2.00 -0.17 -28.43
N PHE A 623 0.92 -0.51 -27.70
CA PHE A 623 0.54 -1.90 -27.53
C PHE A 623 0.19 -2.56 -28.86
N GLY A 624 0.70 -3.77 -29.07
CA GLY A 624 0.57 -4.51 -30.31
C GLY A 624 1.70 -4.25 -31.30
N ASP A 625 2.53 -3.22 -31.15
CA ASP A 625 3.71 -3.01 -32.01
C ASP A 625 4.78 -4.09 -31.74
N LEU A 626 5.62 -4.40 -32.72
CA LEU A 626 6.78 -5.26 -32.52
C LEU A 626 7.95 -4.42 -32.00
N VAL A 627 8.41 -4.69 -30.77
CA VAL A 627 9.54 -3.99 -30.14
C VAL A 627 10.80 -4.83 -30.33
N THR A 628 11.82 -4.27 -30.97
CA THR A 628 13.15 -4.88 -31.06
C THR A 628 14.03 -4.39 -29.93
N ILE A 629 14.43 -5.31 -29.05
CA ILE A 629 15.43 -5.06 -28.01
C ILE A 629 16.79 -5.42 -28.58
N GLN A 630 17.74 -4.50 -28.45
CA GLN A 630 19.11 -4.66 -28.92
C GLN A 630 20.07 -4.55 -27.75
N GLY A 631 21.19 -5.27 -27.82
CA GLY A 631 22.27 -5.15 -26.86
C GLY A 631 23.63 -5.38 -27.46
N LYS A 632 24.65 -5.15 -26.65
CA LYS A 632 26.06 -5.30 -27.00
C LYS A 632 26.79 -6.06 -25.90
N ALA A 633 27.75 -6.88 -26.30
CA ALA A 633 28.64 -7.62 -25.41
C ALA A 633 30.09 -7.31 -25.79
N GLN A 634 30.88 -6.84 -24.84
CA GLN A 634 32.28 -6.48 -25.06
C GLN A 634 33.12 -6.61 -23.80
N THR A 635 34.42 -6.79 -23.97
CA THR A 635 35.39 -6.75 -22.87
C THR A 635 35.50 -5.34 -22.28
N PHE A 636 36.00 -5.21 -21.05
CA PHE A 636 36.29 -3.89 -20.46
C PHE A 636 37.39 -3.10 -21.20
N SER A 637 38.14 -3.75 -22.09
CA SER A 637 39.10 -3.11 -23.01
C SER A 637 38.46 -2.63 -24.32
N GLY A 638 37.16 -2.87 -24.53
CA GLY A 638 36.40 -2.42 -25.71
C GLY A 638 36.41 -3.40 -26.90
N ILE A 639 36.78 -4.67 -26.70
CA ILE A 639 36.77 -5.69 -27.75
C ILE A 639 35.39 -6.37 -27.76
N SER A 640 34.71 -6.38 -28.91
CA SER A 640 33.44 -7.10 -29.09
C SER A 640 33.58 -8.59 -28.79
N LEU A 641 32.65 -9.14 -28.01
CA LEU A 641 32.61 -10.57 -27.74
C LEU A 641 32.06 -11.30 -28.97
N GLN A 642 32.86 -12.18 -29.58
CA GLN A 642 32.52 -12.78 -30.89
C GLN A 642 31.55 -13.98 -30.80
N SER A 643 31.33 -14.52 -29.59
CA SER A 643 30.46 -15.67 -29.36
C SER A 643 29.95 -15.68 -27.92
N GLY A 644 28.73 -16.17 -27.73
CA GLY A 644 28.14 -16.42 -26.43
C GLY A 644 26.64 -16.66 -26.55
N GLU A 645 26.07 -17.38 -25.61
CA GLU A 645 24.65 -17.69 -25.55
C GLU A 645 23.96 -16.70 -24.60
N ILE A 646 22.88 -16.08 -25.06
CA ILE A 646 22.06 -15.16 -24.28
C ILE A 646 20.74 -15.82 -24.00
N THR A 647 20.43 -15.95 -22.72
CA THR A 647 19.07 -16.23 -22.24
C THR A 647 18.42 -14.92 -21.83
N TYR A 648 17.18 -14.67 -22.21
CA TYR A 648 16.46 -13.45 -21.82
C TYR A 648 15.09 -13.76 -21.23
N ARG A 649 14.64 -12.88 -20.35
CA ARG A 649 13.28 -12.86 -19.78
C ARG A 649 12.75 -11.43 -19.74
N ILE A 650 11.45 -11.27 -19.96
CA ILE A 650 10.75 -10.00 -19.91
C ILE A 650 9.63 -10.12 -18.90
N ASN A 651 9.65 -9.25 -17.89
CA ASN A 651 8.66 -9.20 -16.82
C ASN A 651 7.90 -7.88 -16.87
N LYS A 652 6.59 -7.89 -16.61
CA LYS A 652 5.85 -6.65 -16.33
C LYS A 652 6.39 -6.04 -15.02
N ARG A 653 6.67 -4.75 -15.05
CA ARG A 653 7.06 -3.99 -13.85
C ARG A 653 5.83 -3.30 -13.25
N PRO A 654 5.53 -3.49 -11.96
CA PRO A 654 4.39 -2.84 -11.33
C PRO A 654 4.61 -1.32 -11.22
N PHE A 655 3.52 -0.54 -11.27
CA PHE A 655 3.59 0.90 -11.08
C PHE A 655 4.09 1.23 -9.67
N TRP A 656 5.23 1.94 -9.57
CA TRP A 656 5.98 2.13 -8.31
C TRP A 656 5.16 2.72 -7.16
N LEU A 657 4.22 3.64 -7.44
CA LEU A 657 3.30 4.23 -6.48
C LEU A 657 2.25 3.24 -5.92
N ARG A 658 2.23 2.00 -6.42
CA ARG A 658 1.34 0.91 -5.99
C ARG A 658 2.10 -0.40 -5.76
N SER A 659 3.44 -0.37 -5.66
CA SER A 659 4.25 -1.58 -5.42
C SER A 659 3.97 -2.25 -4.07
N TYR A 660 3.26 -1.57 -3.16
CA TYR A 660 2.80 -2.10 -1.87
C TYR A 660 1.48 -2.90 -1.95
N ILE A 661 0.83 -2.96 -3.12
CA ILE A 661 -0.40 -3.74 -3.34
C ILE A 661 -0.01 -5.10 -3.93
N SER A 662 -0.28 -6.19 -3.20
CA SER A 662 0.15 -7.56 -3.55
C SER A 662 -0.34 -8.08 -4.91
N SER A 663 -1.36 -7.47 -5.50
CA SER A 663 -1.94 -7.83 -6.80
C SER A 663 -1.12 -7.38 -8.02
N PHE A 664 -0.06 -6.59 -7.85
CA PHE A 664 0.82 -6.16 -8.94
C PHE A 664 2.17 -6.86 -8.81
N SER A 665 2.22 -8.14 -9.18
CA SER A 665 3.46 -8.92 -9.19
C SER A 665 4.25 -8.72 -10.49
N ASN A 666 5.55 -9.04 -10.44
CA ASN A 666 6.36 -9.18 -11.65
C ASN A 666 5.86 -10.42 -12.42
N GLU A 667 4.99 -10.23 -13.39
CA GLU A 667 4.50 -11.29 -14.29
C GLU A 667 5.50 -11.47 -15.43
N GLN A 668 6.06 -12.67 -15.59
CA GLN A 668 6.87 -13.01 -16.77
C GLN A 668 5.96 -13.13 -18.00
N VAL A 669 6.30 -12.40 -19.05
CA VAL A 669 5.51 -12.32 -20.30
C VAL A 669 6.25 -12.85 -21.52
N ALA A 670 7.57 -12.99 -21.46
CA ALA A 670 8.36 -13.61 -22.51
C ALA A 670 9.67 -14.16 -21.95
N GLU A 671 10.18 -15.20 -22.58
CA GLU A 671 11.53 -15.73 -22.41
C GLU A 671 12.05 -16.26 -23.75
N GLY A 672 13.35 -16.45 -23.86
CA GLY A 672 13.95 -17.04 -25.05
C GLY A 672 15.47 -17.06 -25.01
N GLN A 673 16.07 -17.52 -26.11
CA GLN A 673 17.51 -17.61 -26.29
C GLN A 673 17.93 -17.00 -27.63
N VAL A 674 19.05 -16.30 -27.63
CA VAL A 674 19.72 -15.78 -28.85
C VAL A 674 21.23 -15.90 -28.69
N THR A 675 21.98 -15.85 -29.79
CA THR A 675 23.44 -15.84 -29.76
C THR A 675 23.99 -14.44 -30.04
N VAL A 676 25.17 -14.16 -29.52
CA VAL A 676 25.92 -12.95 -29.87
C VAL A 676 26.49 -13.10 -31.28
N ASN A 677 26.35 -12.06 -32.10
CA ASN A 677 26.94 -11.98 -33.43
C ASN A 677 28.46 -11.74 -33.35
N SER A 678 29.17 -11.97 -34.45
CA SER A 678 30.62 -11.75 -34.51
C SER A 678 31.07 -10.30 -34.25
N ASP A 679 30.17 -9.32 -34.38
CA ASP A 679 30.39 -7.91 -34.07
C ASP A 679 30.10 -7.54 -32.60
N GLY A 680 29.73 -8.51 -31.76
CA GLY A 680 29.37 -8.31 -30.35
C GLY A 680 27.95 -7.81 -30.13
N THR A 681 27.09 -7.79 -31.16
CA THR A 681 25.69 -7.37 -31.03
C THR A 681 24.74 -8.54 -30.90
N PHE A 682 23.56 -8.30 -30.34
CA PHE A 682 22.45 -9.26 -30.34
C PHE A 682 21.12 -8.50 -30.34
N SER A 683 20.05 -9.18 -30.78
CA SER A 683 18.71 -8.61 -30.74
C SER A 683 17.64 -9.69 -30.65
N PHE A 684 16.53 -9.36 -29.98
CA PHE A 684 15.31 -10.16 -29.94
C PHE A 684 14.08 -9.25 -30.00
N SER A 685 12.93 -9.82 -30.36
CA SER A 685 11.70 -9.05 -30.53
C SER A 685 10.62 -9.47 -29.55
N PHE A 686 9.82 -8.51 -29.10
CA PHE A 686 8.72 -8.71 -28.17
C PHE A 686 7.52 -7.88 -28.61
N ARG A 687 6.32 -8.46 -28.53
CA ARG A 687 5.06 -7.75 -28.84
C ARG A 687 4.28 -7.48 -27.55
N PRO A 688 4.36 -6.26 -26.97
CA PRO A 688 3.61 -5.89 -25.77
C PRO A 688 2.10 -5.89 -26.02
N GLU A 689 1.35 -6.65 -25.22
CA GLU A 689 -0.12 -6.70 -25.29
C GLU A 689 -0.78 -5.78 -24.27
N LYS A 690 -1.89 -5.16 -24.67
CA LYS A 690 -2.71 -4.32 -23.78
C LYS A 690 -3.49 -5.23 -22.83
N SER A 691 -3.43 -4.95 -21.53
CA SER A 691 -4.30 -5.63 -20.56
C SER A 691 -5.76 -5.23 -20.78
N SER A 692 -6.70 -6.09 -20.39
CA SER A 692 -8.14 -5.81 -20.36
C SER A 692 -8.52 -4.58 -19.54
N SER A 693 -7.67 -4.21 -18.56
CA SER A 693 -7.93 -3.09 -17.67
C SER A 693 -7.60 -1.78 -18.36
N ASN A 694 -8.51 -0.81 -18.24
CA ASN A 694 -8.31 0.55 -18.74
C ASN A 694 -7.23 1.35 -17.97
N PHE A 695 -6.61 0.74 -16.95
CA PHE A 695 -5.59 1.37 -16.12
C PHE A 695 -4.48 0.37 -15.76
N PRO A 696 -3.20 0.78 -15.78
CA PRO A 696 -2.67 2.08 -16.20
C PRO A 696 -2.69 2.29 -17.73
N ALA A 697 -2.68 3.56 -18.17
CA ALA A 697 -2.62 3.93 -19.59
C ALA A 697 -1.30 3.53 -20.28
N TYR A 698 -0.29 3.16 -19.49
CA TYR A 698 1.02 2.67 -19.89
C TYR A 698 1.48 1.53 -18.98
N GLN A 699 2.24 0.58 -19.54
CA GLN A 699 2.84 -0.56 -18.86
C GLN A 699 4.36 -0.52 -19.06
N SER A 700 5.12 -0.71 -17.98
CA SER A 700 6.57 -0.84 -18.04
C SER A 700 6.98 -2.32 -18.03
N TYR A 701 8.05 -2.65 -18.73
CA TYR A 701 8.61 -3.99 -18.82
C TYR A 701 10.08 -3.97 -18.38
N LEU A 702 10.45 -4.89 -17.50
CA LEU A 702 11.83 -5.17 -17.11
C LEU A 702 12.36 -6.29 -18.00
N VAL A 703 13.34 -5.97 -18.83
CA VAL A 703 14.09 -6.93 -19.64
C VAL A 703 15.31 -7.34 -18.85
N THR A 704 15.56 -8.64 -18.73
CA THR A 704 16.79 -9.21 -18.18
C THR A 704 17.41 -10.08 -19.25
N ALA A 705 18.70 -9.86 -19.55
CA ALA A 705 19.47 -10.66 -20.50
C ALA A 705 20.74 -11.16 -19.81
N THR A 706 20.95 -12.48 -19.87
CA THR A 706 22.03 -13.19 -19.20
C THR A 706 22.87 -13.87 -20.29
N LEU A 707 24.11 -13.43 -20.44
CA LEU A 707 25.07 -13.88 -21.44
C LEU A 707 26.08 -14.83 -20.81
N THR A 708 26.27 -16.00 -21.39
CA THR A 708 27.31 -16.96 -21.01
C THR A 708 28.31 -17.13 -22.14
N ASP A 709 29.60 -16.94 -21.87
CA ASP A 709 30.68 -17.09 -22.84
C ASP A 709 31.12 -18.57 -22.99
N SER A 710 32.07 -18.83 -23.89
CA SER A 710 32.62 -20.17 -24.12
C SER A 710 33.42 -20.73 -22.93
N ASN A 711 33.84 -19.88 -21.99
CA ASN A 711 34.58 -20.26 -20.79
C ASN A 711 33.64 -20.52 -19.58
N GLY A 712 32.33 -20.36 -19.77
CA GLY A 712 31.32 -20.49 -18.71
C GLY A 712 31.23 -19.28 -17.79
N GLU A 713 31.83 -18.13 -18.14
CA GLU A 713 31.59 -16.87 -17.45
C GLU A 713 30.23 -16.32 -17.87
N THR A 714 29.43 -15.88 -16.88
CA THR A 714 28.08 -15.34 -17.10
C THR A 714 27.97 -13.90 -16.62
N GLN A 715 27.36 -13.03 -17.42
CA GLN A 715 27.05 -11.63 -17.07
C GLN A 715 25.59 -11.31 -17.35
N GLU A 716 24.98 -10.46 -16.53
CA GLU A 716 23.56 -10.07 -16.65
C GLU A 716 23.42 -8.56 -16.87
N ALA A 717 22.53 -8.17 -17.78
CA ALA A 717 22.08 -6.80 -17.97
C ALA A 717 20.57 -6.69 -17.78
N THR A 718 20.13 -5.56 -17.25
CA THR A 718 18.71 -5.22 -17.17
C THR A 718 18.42 -3.89 -17.84
N SER A 719 17.24 -3.77 -18.42
CA SER A 719 16.73 -2.52 -18.99
C SER A 719 15.23 -2.42 -18.80
N VAL A 720 14.72 -1.19 -18.77
CA VAL A 720 13.29 -0.93 -18.62
C VAL A 720 12.83 -0.08 -19.78
N PHE A 721 11.74 -0.52 -20.42
CA PHE A 721 11.02 0.29 -21.40
C PHE A 721 9.53 0.31 -21.05
N SER A 722 8.83 1.31 -21.55
CA SER A 722 7.40 1.51 -21.33
C SER A 722 6.66 1.61 -22.65
N VAL A 723 5.42 1.12 -22.62
CA VAL A 723 4.49 1.10 -23.76
C VAL A 723 3.14 1.56 -23.26
N GLY A 724 2.44 2.36 -24.04
CA GLY A 724 1.14 2.89 -23.64
C GLY A 724 0.16 2.95 -24.80
N THR A 725 -1.06 3.34 -24.47
CA THR A 725 -2.13 3.55 -25.47
C THR A 725 -1.83 4.69 -26.45
N SER A 726 -0.94 5.61 -26.07
CA SER A 726 -0.34 6.60 -26.95
C SER A 726 1.17 6.37 -26.98
N SER A 727 1.77 6.48 -28.16
CA SER A 727 3.20 6.29 -28.42
C SER A 727 4.04 7.52 -28.06
N ILE A 728 3.42 8.71 -28.11
CA ILE A 728 4.02 10.01 -27.82
C ILE A 728 3.28 10.70 -26.67
N VAL A 729 4.01 11.51 -25.92
CA VAL A 729 3.50 12.35 -24.84
C VAL A 729 3.74 13.81 -25.22
N LEU A 730 2.66 14.58 -25.29
CA LEU A 730 2.72 16.03 -25.45
C LEU A 730 2.64 16.69 -24.09
N ASN A 731 3.56 17.60 -23.80
CA ASN A 731 3.58 18.41 -22.58
C ASN A 731 3.65 19.90 -22.94
N THR A 732 3.11 20.76 -22.08
CA THR A 732 3.38 22.20 -22.15
C THR A 732 4.21 22.65 -20.95
N ASP A 733 4.99 23.71 -21.14
CA ASP A 733 5.71 24.41 -20.07
C ASP A 733 4.83 25.44 -19.33
N LEU A 734 3.51 25.43 -19.57
CA LEU A 734 2.60 26.36 -18.91
C LEU A 734 2.54 26.09 -17.41
N SER A 735 2.74 27.13 -16.62
CA SER A 735 2.40 27.13 -15.20
C SER A 735 0.89 27.19 -15.01
N GLY A 736 0.40 26.70 -13.86
CA GLY A 736 -1.03 26.78 -13.52
C GLY A 736 -1.57 28.21 -13.40
N GLN A 737 -0.69 29.19 -13.20
CA GLN A 737 -0.98 30.62 -13.21
C GLN A 737 0.01 31.31 -14.17
N LEU A 738 -0.52 32.05 -15.13
CA LEU A 738 0.25 32.58 -16.26
C LEU A 738 0.01 34.08 -16.42
N ASP A 739 1.08 34.87 -16.40
CA ASP A 739 1.03 36.29 -16.74
C ASP A 739 0.94 36.44 -18.26
N LYS A 740 -0.11 37.11 -18.72
CA LYS A 740 -0.37 37.32 -20.15
C LYS A 740 0.67 38.22 -20.83
N ASP A 741 1.36 39.08 -20.07
CA ASP A 741 2.33 40.03 -20.61
C ASP A 741 3.72 39.38 -20.78
N SER A 742 4.03 38.32 -20.03
CA SER A 742 5.33 37.64 -20.01
C SER A 742 5.31 36.16 -20.40
N VAL A 743 4.17 35.65 -20.88
CA VAL A 743 3.99 34.25 -21.29
C VAL A 743 5.08 33.76 -22.26
N LYS A 744 5.65 32.61 -21.93
CA LYS A 744 6.46 31.79 -22.83
C LYS A 744 5.85 30.39 -22.79
N ALA A 745 5.03 30.10 -23.79
CA ALA A 745 4.36 28.81 -23.93
C ALA A 745 5.03 28.04 -25.06
N SER A 746 5.51 26.83 -24.79
CA SER A 746 6.03 25.89 -25.77
C SER A 746 5.44 24.52 -25.54
N VAL A 747 5.32 23.77 -26.63
CA VAL A 747 4.92 22.37 -26.58
C VAL A 747 6.16 21.51 -26.71
N SER A 748 6.35 20.55 -25.83
CA SER A 748 7.36 19.51 -25.98
C SER A 748 6.69 18.19 -26.31
N ALA A 749 7.36 17.38 -27.12
CA ALA A 749 6.91 16.04 -27.46
C ALA A 749 8.05 15.06 -27.23
N GLN A 750 7.73 13.93 -26.63
CA GLN A 750 8.67 12.84 -26.41
C GLN A 750 7.96 11.49 -26.49
N THR A 751 8.71 10.44 -26.78
CA THR A 751 8.21 9.07 -26.64
C THR A 751 8.06 8.70 -25.16
N LEU A 752 7.32 7.63 -24.85
CA LEU A 752 7.22 7.11 -23.48
C LEU A 752 8.57 6.68 -22.88
N ASN A 753 9.58 6.46 -23.73
CA ASN A 753 10.94 6.07 -23.33
C ASN A 753 11.92 7.25 -23.29
N GLY A 754 11.42 8.49 -23.33
CA GLY A 754 12.21 9.71 -23.09
C GLY A 754 12.94 10.27 -24.31
N GLU A 755 12.71 9.73 -25.50
CA GLU A 755 13.27 10.29 -26.74
C GLU A 755 12.49 11.54 -27.14
N LYS A 756 13.17 12.69 -27.21
CA LYS A 756 12.57 13.95 -27.66
C LYS A 756 12.33 13.92 -29.17
N ILE A 757 11.14 14.31 -29.58
CA ILE A 757 10.72 14.29 -31.00
C ILE A 757 10.14 15.64 -31.44
N THR A 758 10.22 15.90 -32.74
CA THR A 758 9.58 17.06 -33.38
C THR A 758 8.28 16.63 -34.02
N VAL A 759 7.15 17.17 -33.56
CA VAL A 759 5.81 16.89 -34.09
C VAL A 759 5.11 18.20 -34.41
N ASN A 760 4.28 18.17 -35.47
CA ASN A 760 3.38 19.26 -35.79
C ASN A 760 1.96 18.89 -35.35
N GLY A 761 1.24 19.86 -34.80
CA GLY A 761 -0.12 19.65 -34.32
C GLY A 761 -0.90 20.94 -34.24
N THR A 762 -2.11 20.83 -33.71
CA THR A 762 -3.02 21.95 -33.48
C THR A 762 -3.24 22.14 -31.99
N TYR A 763 -3.27 23.39 -31.53
CA TYR A 763 -3.75 23.71 -30.20
C TYR A 763 -5.12 24.38 -30.28
N THR A 764 -5.93 24.16 -29.25
CA THR A 764 -7.22 24.82 -29.03
C THR A 764 -7.24 25.35 -27.61
N ILE A 765 -7.54 26.63 -27.43
CA ILE A 765 -7.72 27.24 -26.10
C ILE A 765 -9.21 27.43 -25.87
N ASN A 766 -9.69 26.84 -24.79
CA ASN A 766 -11.08 26.89 -24.35
C ASN A 766 -11.17 27.71 -23.07
N ARG A 767 -12.17 28.59 -22.98
CA ARG A 767 -12.53 29.25 -21.73
C ARG A 767 -13.32 28.31 -20.85
N LEU A 768 -12.94 28.23 -19.58
CA LEU A 768 -13.60 27.40 -18.59
C LEU A 768 -14.48 28.25 -17.67
N GLY A 769 -15.59 27.66 -17.22
CA GLY A 769 -16.42 28.24 -16.15
C GLY A 769 -15.88 27.93 -14.75
N ASP A 770 -16.54 28.48 -13.73
CA ASP A 770 -16.20 28.23 -12.32
C ASP A 770 -16.88 26.97 -11.73
N THR A 771 -17.79 26.34 -12.48
CA THR A 771 -18.51 25.15 -12.05
C THR A 771 -17.59 23.94 -12.03
N LYS A 772 -17.29 23.45 -10.83
CA LYS A 772 -16.53 22.22 -10.61
C LYS A 772 -17.39 20.99 -10.89
N LYS A 773 -16.90 20.09 -11.72
CA LYS A 773 -17.44 18.74 -11.89
C LYS A 773 -16.54 17.76 -11.13
N PRO A 774 -17.07 17.00 -10.16
CA PRO A 774 -16.30 15.94 -9.53
C PRO A 774 -16.00 14.85 -10.57
N SER A 775 -14.75 14.39 -10.63
CA SER A 775 -14.35 13.23 -11.43
C SER A 775 -14.02 12.03 -10.54
N LYS A 776 -13.99 10.84 -11.15
CA LYS A 776 -13.79 9.52 -10.53
C LYS A 776 -12.49 9.38 -9.71
N TYR A 777 -11.55 10.33 -9.82
CA TYR A 777 -10.24 10.30 -9.16
C TYR A 777 -9.92 11.56 -8.35
N GLY A 778 -10.92 12.40 -8.05
CA GLY A 778 -10.68 13.66 -7.31
C GLY A 778 -10.01 14.75 -8.13
N ILE A 779 -9.83 14.54 -9.44
CA ILE A 779 -9.42 15.59 -10.37
C ILE A 779 -10.63 16.51 -10.57
N ILE A 780 -10.46 17.80 -10.29
CA ILE A 780 -11.52 18.78 -10.50
C ILE A 780 -11.54 19.13 -11.98
N GLU A 781 -12.64 18.83 -12.66
CA GLU A 781 -12.86 19.27 -14.02
C GLU A 781 -13.76 20.52 -14.04
N TYR A 782 -13.55 21.39 -15.02
CA TYR A 782 -14.37 22.57 -15.23
C TYR A 782 -15.16 22.46 -16.53
N GLU A 783 -16.35 23.04 -16.54
CA GLU A 783 -17.18 23.09 -17.75
C GLU A 783 -16.53 24.00 -18.81
N VAL A 784 -16.32 23.45 -20.01
CA VAL A 784 -15.92 24.24 -21.19
C VAL A 784 -17.09 25.12 -21.63
N LYS A 785 -16.88 26.43 -21.67
CA LYS A 785 -17.90 27.41 -22.07
C LYS A 785 -17.84 27.73 -23.55
N GLU A 786 -16.65 28.04 -24.04
CA GLU A 786 -16.43 28.47 -25.41
C GLU A 786 -14.99 28.21 -25.85
N GLN A 787 -14.78 28.01 -27.14
CA GLN A 787 -13.47 28.00 -27.76
C GLN A 787 -13.07 29.44 -28.10
N VAL A 788 -11.91 29.90 -27.61
CA VAL A 788 -11.47 31.30 -27.74
C VAL A 788 -10.26 31.50 -28.65
N ALA A 789 -9.45 30.45 -28.86
CA ALA A 789 -8.35 30.49 -29.82
C ALA A 789 -8.04 29.11 -30.38
N THR A 790 -7.48 29.06 -31.57
CA THR A 790 -6.89 27.87 -32.18
C THR A 790 -5.70 28.27 -33.02
N GLY A 791 -4.78 27.32 -33.26
CA GLY A 791 -3.63 27.53 -34.12
C GLY A 791 -2.79 26.26 -34.24
N ASN A 792 -1.69 26.37 -34.96
CA ASN A 792 -0.75 25.28 -35.16
C ASN A 792 0.46 25.45 -34.24
N PHE A 793 1.05 24.33 -33.81
CA PHE A 793 2.32 24.31 -33.12
C PHE A 793 3.29 23.33 -33.77
N THR A 794 4.58 23.59 -33.60
CA THR A 794 5.65 22.61 -33.79
C THR A 794 6.33 22.43 -32.45
N SER A 795 6.49 21.19 -31.97
CA SER A 795 7.13 20.96 -30.68
C SER A 795 8.56 21.53 -30.65
N GLY A 796 8.98 22.03 -29.49
CA GLY A 796 10.23 22.76 -29.29
C GLY A 796 10.19 24.23 -29.70
N LYS A 797 9.11 24.70 -30.36
CA LYS A 797 8.91 26.13 -30.67
C LYS A 797 7.91 26.77 -29.71
N THR A 798 8.08 28.07 -29.48
CA THR A 798 7.14 28.85 -28.67
C THR A 798 5.90 29.22 -29.48
N ILE A 799 4.73 29.10 -28.87
CA ILE A 799 3.46 29.65 -29.37
C ILE A 799 3.55 31.18 -29.29
N ASP A 800 2.97 31.88 -30.27
CA ASP A 800 2.95 33.35 -30.28
C ASP A 800 2.26 33.88 -29.01
N LYS A 801 2.97 34.71 -28.25
CA LYS A 801 2.46 35.39 -27.05
C LYS A 801 1.18 36.18 -27.30
N ASN A 802 0.97 36.69 -28.52
CA ASN A 802 -0.22 37.46 -28.90
C ASN A 802 -1.51 36.64 -28.80
N VAL A 803 -1.42 35.31 -28.87
CA VAL A 803 -2.56 34.41 -28.68
C VAL A 803 -3.12 34.57 -27.27
N PHE A 804 -2.24 34.68 -26.27
CA PHE A 804 -2.63 34.82 -24.87
C PHE A 804 -2.92 36.27 -24.49
N ALA A 805 -2.12 37.23 -24.99
CA ALA A 805 -2.25 38.64 -24.63
C ALA A 805 -3.63 39.25 -25.00
N LYS A 806 -4.30 38.70 -26.03
CA LYS A 806 -5.65 39.11 -26.46
C LYS A 806 -6.78 38.53 -25.60
N LEU A 807 -6.51 37.49 -24.81
CA LEU A 807 -7.52 36.86 -23.97
C LEU A 807 -7.76 37.68 -22.71
N ALA A 808 -9.00 37.69 -22.24
CA ALA A 808 -9.33 38.26 -20.95
C ALA A 808 -8.71 37.41 -19.82
N SER A 809 -8.42 38.02 -18.68
CA SER A 809 -7.99 37.26 -17.50
C SER A 809 -9.11 36.29 -17.07
N GLY A 810 -8.74 35.05 -16.71
CA GLY A 810 -9.70 34.00 -16.41
C GLY A 810 -9.10 32.60 -16.44
N ARG A 811 -9.95 31.57 -16.33
CA ARG A 811 -9.55 30.16 -16.39
C ARG A 811 -9.72 29.61 -17.80
N TYR A 812 -8.70 28.89 -18.25
CA TYR A 812 -8.62 28.33 -19.60
C TYR A 812 -8.10 26.91 -19.57
N GLN A 813 -8.38 26.17 -20.65
CA GLN A 813 -7.78 24.89 -20.96
C GLN A 813 -7.10 25.00 -22.32
N ILE A 814 -5.85 24.58 -22.40
CA ILE A 814 -5.22 24.28 -23.68
C ILE A 814 -5.38 22.79 -23.99
N LYS A 815 -5.94 22.49 -25.16
CA LYS A 815 -6.03 21.16 -25.74
C LYS A 815 -5.02 21.10 -26.89
N LEU A 816 -4.13 20.12 -26.86
CA LEU A 816 -3.18 19.85 -27.92
C LEU A 816 -3.63 18.58 -28.65
N ASP A 817 -3.64 18.62 -29.97
CA ASP A 817 -3.89 17.46 -30.83
C ASP A 817 -2.73 17.35 -31.82
N ALA A 818 -2.16 16.16 -31.94
CA ALA A 818 -1.14 15.83 -32.94
C ALA A 818 -1.29 14.37 -33.38
N ASN A 819 -0.56 13.99 -34.42
CA ASN A 819 -0.40 12.61 -34.80
C ASN A 819 1.06 12.20 -34.61
N ASP A 820 1.26 10.94 -34.28
CA ASP A 820 2.57 10.33 -34.31
C ASP A 820 3.00 9.99 -35.76
N SER A 821 4.22 9.50 -35.95
CA SER A 821 4.79 9.11 -37.25
C SER A 821 4.00 8.03 -38.00
N GLN A 822 3.16 7.26 -37.30
CA GLN A 822 2.27 6.25 -37.90
C GLN A 822 0.85 6.78 -38.13
N GLY A 823 0.59 8.07 -37.87
CA GLY A 823 -0.72 8.69 -38.04
C GLY A 823 -1.70 8.43 -36.89
N ARG A 824 -1.25 7.88 -35.76
CA ARG A 824 -2.09 7.62 -34.58
C ARG A 824 -2.30 8.93 -33.82
N PRO A 825 -3.55 9.27 -33.45
CA PRO A 825 -3.84 10.55 -32.81
C PRO A 825 -3.42 10.57 -31.34
N VAL A 826 -2.91 11.71 -30.89
CA VAL A 826 -2.57 11.98 -29.50
C VAL A 826 -3.15 13.32 -29.07
N THR A 827 -3.81 13.31 -27.91
CA THR A 827 -4.43 14.50 -27.32
C THR A 827 -3.98 14.68 -25.87
N THR A 828 -3.54 15.89 -25.53
CA THR A 828 -3.26 16.32 -24.15
C THR A 828 -4.11 17.53 -23.79
N LYS A 829 -4.54 17.64 -22.54
CA LYS A 829 -5.25 18.81 -22.01
C LYS A 829 -4.55 19.32 -20.74
N GLN A 830 -4.46 20.64 -20.60
CA GLN A 830 -3.95 21.28 -19.40
C GLN A 830 -4.75 22.54 -19.08
N ASP A 831 -5.20 22.65 -17.83
CA ASP A 831 -5.91 23.82 -17.33
C ASP A 831 -4.91 24.84 -16.74
N PHE A 832 -5.16 26.13 -16.96
CA PHE A 832 -4.37 27.23 -16.42
C PHE A 832 -5.23 28.46 -16.16
N ILE A 833 -4.72 29.37 -15.33
CA ILE A 833 -5.33 30.67 -15.05
C ILE A 833 -4.47 31.75 -15.70
N LEU A 834 -5.06 32.51 -16.61
CA LEU A 834 -4.42 33.66 -17.23
C LEU A 834 -4.74 34.92 -16.42
N TYR A 835 -3.72 35.72 -16.10
CA TYR A 835 -3.86 36.95 -15.36
C TYR A 835 -3.03 38.08 -15.96
N SER A 836 -3.29 39.29 -15.47
CA SER A 836 -2.52 40.50 -15.72
C SER A 836 -2.14 41.13 -14.39
N LEU A 837 -0.90 41.62 -14.24
CA LEU A 837 -0.51 42.38 -13.03
C LEU A 837 -1.33 43.67 -12.84
N ARG A 838 -2.06 44.10 -13.89
CA ARG A 838 -2.99 45.25 -13.85
C ARG A 838 -4.40 44.87 -13.40
N ASP A 839 -4.67 43.58 -13.18
CA ASP A 839 -5.99 43.14 -12.73
C ASP A 839 -6.25 43.67 -11.32
N LYS A 840 -7.40 44.33 -11.15
CA LYS A 840 -7.79 44.91 -9.86
C LYS A 840 -8.30 43.87 -8.86
N ARG A 841 -8.55 42.64 -9.30
CA ARG A 841 -9.11 41.53 -8.52
C ARG A 841 -8.60 40.20 -9.08
N PRO A 842 -8.70 39.09 -8.32
CA PRO A 842 -8.31 37.80 -8.84
C PRO A 842 -9.05 37.45 -10.15
N PRO A 843 -8.38 36.82 -11.13
CA PRO A 843 -8.96 36.54 -12.45
C PRO A 843 -10.11 35.52 -12.40
N VAL A 844 -10.18 34.73 -11.33
CA VAL A 844 -11.24 33.77 -11.02
C VAL A 844 -11.49 33.74 -9.52
N PHE A 845 -12.63 33.19 -9.08
CA PHE A 845 -12.94 33.13 -7.66
C PHE A 845 -11.89 32.33 -6.88
N MET A 846 -11.16 33.03 -5.99
CA MET A 846 -10.10 32.48 -5.16
C MET A 846 -10.16 33.13 -3.78
N HIS A 847 -10.16 32.32 -2.72
CA HIS A 847 -10.00 32.83 -1.35
C HIS A 847 -8.61 33.45 -1.13
N THR A 848 -7.60 32.85 -1.77
CA THR A 848 -6.21 33.30 -1.74
C THR A 848 -5.64 33.28 -3.15
N TRP A 849 -5.25 34.45 -3.65
CA TRP A 849 -4.51 34.64 -4.89
C TRP A 849 -3.16 35.27 -4.52
N MET A 850 -2.04 34.60 -4.77
CA MET A 850 -0.73 35.10 -4.39
C MET A 850 0.22 34.97 -5.57
N LEU A 851 0.95 36.06 -5.89
CA LEU A 851 1.95 36.11 -6.94
C LEU A 851 3.24 36.73 -6.39
N ASP A 852 4.33 36.00 -6.55
CA ASP A 852 5.67 36.44 -6.15
C ASP A 852 6.32 37.19 -7.33
N GLU A 853 6.04 38.50 -7.45
CA GLU A 853 6.57 39.32 -8.55
C GLU A 853 8.09 39.54 -8.39
N LYS A 854 8.52 39.90 -7.17
CA LYS A 854 9.94 40.05 -6.82
C LYS A 854 10.17 39.72 -5.35
N VAL A 855 10.55 38.48 -5.06
CA VAL A 855 10.84 37.99 -3.70
C VAL A 855 12.32 37.80 -3.40
N TRP A 856 13.18 37.80 -4.43
CA TRP A 856 14.64 37.87 -4.27
C TRP A 856 15.11 39.31 -4.52
N CYS A 857 15.69 39.90 -3.49
CA CYS A 857 16.10 41.31 -3.47
C CYS A 857 17.50 41.43 -2.86
N LEU A 858 18.33 42.31 -3.42
CA LEU A 858 19.55 42.76 -2.74
C LEU A 858 19.19 43.77 -1.64
N PRO A 859 20.03 43.95 -0.60
CA PRO A 859 19.82 45.01 0.40
C PRO A 859 19.63 46.38 -0.27
N GLY A 860 18.53 47.05 0.05
CA GLY A 860 18.14 48.34 -0.54
C GLY A 860 17.16 48.26 -1.73
N GLU A 861 16.86 47.06 -2.23
CA GLU A 861 15.84 46.87 -3.26
C GLU A 861 14.43 46.65 -2.68
N GLU A 862 13.40 47.07 -3.43
CA GLU A 862 11.99 46.85 -3.09
C GLU A 862 11.56 45.42 -3.48
N ALA A 863 10.94 44.69 -2.54
CA ALA A 863 10.26 43.42 -2.79
C ALA A 863 8.82 43.67 -3.24
N LYS A 864 8.24 42.76 -4.03
CA LYS A 864 6.88 42.90 -4.56
C LYS A 864 6.12 41.59 -4.48
N ILE A 865 5.06 41.58 -3.67
CA ILE A 865 4.20 40.41 -3.45
C ILE A 865 2.75 40.83 -3.64
N LEU A 866 2.10 40.32 -4.69
CA LEU A 866 0.70 40.60 -4.93
C LEU A 866 -0.15 39.55 -4.22
N PHE A 867 -1.03 40.00 -3.34
CA PHE A 867 -2.04 39.19 -2.69
C PHE A 867 -3.43 39.66 -3.11
N GLY A 868 -4.31 38.74 -3.47
CA GLY A 868 -5.69 39.03 -3.80
C GLY A 868 -6.64 38.03 -3.18
N THR A 869 -7.89 38.44 -3.09
CA THR A 869 -9.00 37.58 -2.65
C THR A 869 -10.27 37.99 -3.38
N SER A 870 -11.12 37.01 -3.69
CA SER A 870 -12.45 37.23 -4.27
C SER A 870 -13.53 37.39 -3.21
N ASP A 871 -13.18 37.17 -1.94
CA ASP A 871 -14.09 37.37 -0.82
C ASP A 871 -14.42 38.85 -0.65
N LYS A 872 -15.68 39.14 -0.30
CA LYS A 872 -16.19 40.52 -0.23
C LYS A 872 -15.74 41.28 1.01
N ASP A 873 -15.30 40.58 2.05
CA ASP A 873 -14.92 41.15 3.35
C ASP A 873 -13.87 40.26 4.01
N ALA A 874 -12.64 40.30 3.47
CA ALA A 874 -11.53 39.47 3.92
C ALA A 874 -10.58 40.26 4.82
N HIS A 875 -10.43 39.82 6.07
CA HIS A 875 -9.50 40.41 7.03
C HIS A 875 -8.12 39.72 6.97
N ILE A 876 -7.12 40.43 6.45
CA ILE A 876 -5.77 39.90 6.22
C ILE A 876 -4.81 40.37 7.31
N LEU A 877 -4.04 39.44 7.87
CA LEU A 877 -2.84 39.70 8.69
C LEU A 877 -1.61 39.50 7.82
N TYR A 878 -0.86 40.57 7.58
CA TYR A 878 0.43 40.53 6.90
C TYR A 878 1.55 40.72 7.91
N GLU A 879 2.54 39.84 7.87
CA GLU A 879 3.71 39.89 8.75
C GLU A 879 4.98 39.59 7.97
N LEU A 880 6.03 40.34 8.28
CA LEU A 880 7.37 40.15 7.74
C LEU A 880 8.30 39.67 8.86
N TYR A 881 9.04 38.61 8.58
CA TYR A 881 9.95 37.98 9.53
C TYR A 881 11.39 38.06 9.05
N GLN A 882 12.31 38.40 9.96
CA GLN A 882 13.76 38.29 9.79
C GLN A 882 14.30 37.42 10.92
N ASP A 883 15.06 36.36 10.60
CA ASP A 883 15.61 35.42 11.59
C ASP A 883 14.56 34.88 12.57
N ASN A 884 13.35 34.58 12.08
CA ASN A 884 12.16 34.19 12.85
C ASN A 884 11.61 35.24 13.84
N GLN A 885 12.08 36.49 13.79
CA GLN A 885 11.52 37.62 14.52
C GLN A 885 10.60 38.44 13.62
N CYS A 886 9.40 38.77 14.09
CA CYS A 886 8.46 39.61 13.36
C CYS A 886 8.96 41.07 13.38
N ILE A 887 9.37 41.59 12.23
CA ILE A 887 9.87 42.97 12.09
C ILE A 887 8.79 43.96 11.61
N SER A 888 7.71 43.46 11.00
CA SER A 888 6.58 44.30 10.59
C SER A 888 5.28 43.49 10.65
N ARG A 889 4.20 44.12 11.10
CA ARG A 889 2.85 43.55 11.19
C ARG A 889 1.83 44.58 10.71
N LYS A 890 0.94 44.18 9.80
CA LYS A 890 -0.11 45.04 9.22
C LYS A 890 -1.44 44.28 9.12
N ARG A 891 -2.55 44.99 9.31
CA ARG A 891 -3.92 44.49 9.11
C ARG A 891 -4.57 45.26 7.97
N ILE A 892 -5.18 44.53 7.05
CA ILE A 892 -5.85 45.10 5.88
C ILE A 892 -7.18 44.37 5.68
N VAL A 893 -8.20 45.11 5.24
CA VAL A 893 -9.46 44.52 4.80
C VAL A 893 -9.49 44.62 3.28
N LEU A 894 -9.63 43.48 2.61
CA LEU A 894 -9.73 43.42 1.16
C LEU A 894 -11.16 43.06 0.74
N ARG A 895 -11.63 43.69 -0.34
CA ARG A 895 -13.00 43.52 -0.85
C ARG A 895 -13.00 43.14 -2.32
N ASN A 896 -12.85 41.85 -2.60
CA ASN A 896 -12.75 41.32 -3.97
C ASN A 896 -11.72 42.10 -4.81
N GLU A 897 -10.50 42.18 -4.31
CA GLU A 897 -9.45 43.01 -4.89
C GLU A 897 -8.05 42.38 -4.76
N ASN A 898 -7.13 42.88 -5.56
CA ASN A 898 -5.70 42.60 -5.49
C ASN A 898 -4.99 43.75 -4.78
N HIS A 899 -4.05 43.42 -3.91
CA HIS A 899 -3.23 44.34 -3.13
C HIS A 899 -1.74 43.98 -3.28
N LEU A 900 -0.91 44.96 -3.62
CA LEU A 900 0.53 44.78 -3.77
C LEU A 900 1.24 45.19 -2.47
N PHE A 901 1.87 44.23 -1.80
CA PHE A 901 2.77 44.48 -0.69
C PHE A 901 4.16 44.84 -1.22
N ARG A 902 4.76 45.88 -0.63
CA ARG A 902 6.09 46.41 -0.90
C ARG A 902 6.91 46.50 0.37
#